data_AF-A0A975YK84-F1
#
_entry.id   AF-A0A975YK84-F1
#
_cell.length_a   1.000
_cell.length_b   1.000
_cell.length_c   1.000
_cell.angle_alpha   90.00
_cell.angle_beta   90.00
_cell.angle_gamma   90.00
#
_symmetry.space_group_name_H-M   'P 1'
#
loop_
_entity.id
_entity.type
_entity.pdbx_description
1 polymer ?
#
loop_
_entity_poly.entity_id
_entity_poly.type
_entity_poly.pdbx_seq_one_letter_code
_entity_poly.pdbx_strand_id
1 'polypeptide(L)'
;MAEDRARAEMRRLHGLTDPAESIEAFPELDAEPDEPAPTIDEIVAAAADDPGAAFTPAAIEVLAALRRDDRAAFETARARLKQAGVRVTALDHAIAAAAGDEGSQRATQADILVRLGSEADLFHDSNHVCYADMEIADHRETWPLRSKGFRRWLTRRYFEETDGAPNSEAVQSALGVLEAKAHFAGEARAVHLRVAGDDRRIWIDLGSPDWRVVEVTPAGWHIIPYSECPVRFRRAAGMLALPDPQRGGSIDELRRFLNVASDEDFVLVVSCLLAAFRPRGPYPVLALAGEHGSAKSSAARALRSLVDPNATPLRAPPREDRDLFIAATNAHVVAFDNVSGLQSWLSDTLCRLATGGGFATRQLYSDADEALFDACRPIILTGIEDYIGRADLADRSVFITLEPIQEAARRPEAELDAALNAARPRILGALLDAVAHGLAHLPDVGLSRLPRMADFAIWATACETALWPAGTFMAAYDRNRAAATETTIEGDAVAAAVRSLVDERGNWKGTAAELLEALAPIAGERVVAAKTWPATPRAMAGRLRRAAPLLRSAGIDVGFERAANLSRARTISLQRLEKAGALPSKPSNRPARLKNIRDINSIPAGRSMDGVAANATPTVQSPAPTVQRDRRLDGSSPDDQATVHSTVHQTNHTNPLNGNGFGAGLGRLDGLDGSAPTLSSARAEGAPAWRAKL
;
A
#
# COMPACT_ATOMS: atom_id res chain seq x y z
N MET A 1 29.45 -31.07 -25.35
CA MET A 1 30.48 -30.21 -25.96
C MET A 1 31.09 -29.21 -24.98
N ALA A 2 30.31 -28.28 -24.40
CA ALA A 2 30.85 -27.32 -23.42
C ALA A 2 31.13 -27.97 -22.05
N GLU A 3 30.21 -28.81 -21.55
CA GLU A 3 30.38 -29.53 -20.28
C GLU A 3 31.54 -30.54 -20.30
N ASP A 4 31.80 -31.18 -21.44
CA ASP A 4 32.91 -32.13 -21.59
C ASP A 4 34.27 -31.44 -21.45
N ARG A 5 34.39 -30.19 -21.90
CA ARG A 5 35.60 -29.36 -21.67
C ARG A 5 35.76 -29.04 -20.19
N ALA A 6 34.70 -28.62 -19.50
CA ALA A 6 34.75 -28.35 -18.06
C ALA A 6 35.16 -29.59 -17.25
N ARG A 7 34.67 -30.78 -17.60
CA ARG A 7 35.07 -32.06 -16.97
C ARG A 7 36.52 -32.46 -17.28
N ALA A 8 37.03 -32.14 -18.48
CA ALA A 8 38.42 -32.39 -18.84
C ALA A 8 39.40 -31.43 -18.12
N GLU A 9 38.99 -30.19 -17.86
CA GLU A 9 39.82 -29.18 -17.19
C GLU A 9 39.92 -29.44 -15.67
N MET A 10 38.81 -29.83 -15.03
CA MET A 10 38.78 -30.34 -13.65
C MET A 10 39.76 -31.51 -13.41
N ARG A 11 39.86 -32.44 -14.37
CA ARG A 11 40.81 -33.57 -14.28
C ARG A 11 42.28 -33.17 -14.38
N ARG A 12 42.59 -32.04 -15.03
CA ARG A 12 43.97 -31.51 -15.10
C ARG A 12 44.36 -30.73 -13.84
N LEU A 13 43.42 -30.04 -13.20
CA LEU A 13 43.68 -29.21 -12.02
C LEU A 13 43.92 -30.01 -10.72
N HIS A 14 43.42 -31.25 -10.64
CA HIS A 14 43.48 -32.05 -9.41
C HIS A 14 44.62 -33.10 -9.34
N GLY A 15 45.49 -33.21 -10.34
CA GLY A 15 46.77 -33.92 -10.20
C GLY A 15 46.71 -35.42 -9.86
N LEU A 16 45.57 -36.08 -10.09
CA LEU A 16 45.39 -37.51 -9.80
C LEU A 16 45.89 -38.37 -10.98
N THR A 17 47.15 -38.79 -10.90
CA THR A 17 47.65 -39.95 -11.66
C THR A 17 47.14 -41.24 -11.03
N ASP A 18 46.64 -42.13 -11.89
CA ASP A 18 46.19 -43.48 -11.57
C ASP A 18 47.39 -44.40 -11.30
N PRO A 19 47.53 -45.05 -10.12
CA PRO A 19 48.63 -45.98 -9.85
C PRO A 19 48.09 -47.39 -9.60
N ALA A 20 47.73 -48.08 -10.69
CA ALA A 20 47.63 -49.54 -10.69
C ALA A 20 48.98 -50.17 -11.05
N GLU A 21 49.99 -50.04 -10.18
CA GLU A 21 51.19 -50.91 -10.14
C GLU A 21 52.05 -50.62 -8.88
N SER A 22 52.86 -51.59 -8.47
CA SER A 22 53.71 -51.61 -7.25
C SER A 22 53.01 -51.51 -5.88
N ILE A 23 52.50 -52.66 -5.40
CA ILE A 23 52.34 -52.90 -3.96
C ILE A 23 53.63 -53.55 -3.46
N GLU A 24 54.46 -52.81 -2.72
CA GLU A 24 55.48 -53.40 -1.86
C GLU A 24 54.84 -53.91 -0.56
N ALA A 25 55.36 -55.01 -0.03
CA ALA A 25 54.78 -55.67 1.13
C ALA A 25 54.97 -54.85 2.42
N PHE A 26 53.85 -54.44 3.03
CA PHE A 26 53.83 -54.04 4.43
C PHE A 26 53.83 -55.28 5.33
N PRO A 27 54.48 -55.26 6.51
CA PRO A 27 54.53 -56.41 7.40
C PRO A 27 53.13 -56.74 7.94
N GLU A 28 52.85 -58.03 8.10
CA GLU A 28 51.66 -58.52 8.78
C GLU A 28 51.60 -57.94 10.20
N LEU A 29 50.60 -57.10 10.46
CA LEU A 29 50.14 -56.84 11.81
C LEU A 29 49.27 -58.02 12.21
N ASP A 30 49.73 -58.79 13.20
CA ASP A 30 48.98 -59.91 13.77
C ASP A 30 47.57 -59.44 14.13
N ALA A 31 46.56 -60.09 13.56
CA ALA A 31 45.18 -59.89 13.96
C ALA A 31 45.02 -60.44 15.39
N GLU A 32 44.77 -59.55 16.36
CA GLU A 32 44.30 -59.99 17.67
C GLU A 32 42.99 -60.78 17.48
N PRO A 33 42.77 -61.86 18.27
CA PRO A 33 41.63 -62.74 18.06
C PRO A 33 40.32 -61.99 18.27
N ASP A 34 39.30 -62.29 17.45
CA ASP A 34 37.92 -61.80 17.62
C ASP A 34 37.49 -61.94 19.08
N GLU A 35 37.41 -60.83 19.82
CA GLU A 35 36.72 -60.81 21.10
C GLU A 35 35.24 -61.16 20.84
N PRO A 36 34.64 -62.07 21.61
CA PRO A 36 33.25 -62.44 21.40
C PRO A 36 32.36 -61.21 21.59
N ALA A 37 31.48 -60.95 20.61
CA ALA A 37 30.60 -59.79 20.62
C ALA A 37 29.83 -59.70 21.96
N PRO A 38 29.85 -58.53 22.64
CA PRO A 38 29.39 -58.42 24.01
C PRO A 38 27.89 -58.66 24.10
N THR A 39 27.47 -59.44 25.09
CA THR A 39 26.05 -59.71 25.33
C THR A 39 25.34 -58.44 25.82
N ILE A 40 24.00 -58.43 25.67
CA ILE A 40 23.16 -57.30 26.12
C ILE A 40 23.36 -57.02 27.62
N ASP A 41 23.54 -58.06 28.43
CA ASP A 41 23.77 -57.92 29.87
C ASP A 41 25.15 -57.33 30.18
N GLU A 42 26.19 -57.68 29.41
CA GLU A 42 27.53 -57.08 29.53
C GLU A 42 27.55 -55.62 29.08
N ILE A 43 26.86 -55.28 27.98
CA ILE A 43 26.69 -53.88 27.53
C ILE A 43 25.96 -53.06 28.61
N VAL A 44 24.89 -53.60 29.22
CA VAL A 44 24.15 -52.93 30.31
C VAL A 44 24.99 -52.79 31.58
N ALA A 45 25.81 -53.79 31.92
CA ALA A 45 26.68 -53.74 33.09
C ALA A 45 27.80 -52.70 32.89
N ALA A 46 28.53 -52.75 31.78
CA ALA A 46 29.57 -51.77 31.46
C ALA A 46 29.00 -50.34 31.38
N ALA A 47 27.79 -50.18 30.84
CA ALA A 47 27.11 -48.90 30.75
C ALA A 47 26.72 -48.28 32.11
N ALA A 48 26.69 -49.06 33.20
CA ALA A 48 26.40 -48.56 34.55
C ALA A 48 27.62 -47.86 35.19
N ASP A 49 28.83 -48.25 34.80
CA ASP A 49 30.08 -47.64 35.24
C ASP A 49 30.58 -46.56 34.26
N ASP A 50 30.45 -46.80 32.94
CA ASP A 50 30.69 -45.82 31.87
C ASP A 50 29.54 -45.79 30.85
N PRO A 51 28.66 -44.76 30.86
CA PRO A 51 27.61 -44.58 29.87
C PRO A 51 28.10 -44.51 28.40
N GLY A 52 29.40 -44.30 28.17
CA GLY A 52 30.07 -44.37 26.88
C GLY A 52 30.19 -45.79 26.32
N ALA A 53 30.21 -46.84 27.15
CA ALA A 53 30.37 -48.24 26.72
C ALA A 53 29.28 -48.69 25.73
N ALA A 54 28.06 -48.16 25.88
CA ALA A 54 26.94 -48.42 24.98
C ALA A 54 27.10 -47.82 23.56
N PHE A 55 28.09 -46.93 23.36
CA PHE A 55 28.40 -46.29 22.08
C PHE A 55 29.63 -46.91 21.38
N THR A 56 30.19 -48.01 21.90
CA THR A 56 31.24 -48.75 21.19
C THR A 56 30.69 -49.41 19.93
N PRO A 57 31.51 -49.60 18.86
CA PRO A 57 31.04 -50.21 17.61
C PRO A 57 30.37 -51.58 17.83
N ALA A 58 30.99 -52.46 18.62
CA ALA A 58 30.45 -53.77 18.94
C ALA A 58 29.12 -53.70 19.71
N ALA A 59 28.97 -52.79 20.68
CA ALA A 59 27.70 -52.61 21.38
C ALA A 59 26.61 -52.05 20.46
N ILE A 60 26.96 -51.13 19.56
CA ILE A 60 26.03 -50.56 18.57
C ILE A 60 25.56 -51.64 17.60
N GLU A 61 26.44 -52.51 17.10
CA GLU A 61 26.07 -53.63 16.21
C GLU A 61 25.13 -54.63 16.89
N VAL A 62 25.44 -55.05 18.12
CA VAL A 62 24.58 -55.96 18.91
C VAL A 62 23.21 -55.33 19.18
N LEU A 63 23.16 -54.05 19.54
CA LEU A 63 21.91 -53.33 19.77
C LEU A 63 21.12 -53.07 18.47
N ALA A 64 21.80 -52.89 17.33
CA ALA A 64 21.17 -52.77 16.01
C ALA A 64 20.58 -54.10 15.51
N ALA A 65 21.31 -55.20 15.70
CA ALA A 65 20.79 -56.56 15.46
C ALA A 65 19.58 -56.85 16.35
N LEU A 66 19.70 -56.61 17.66
CA LEU A 66 18.58 -56.79 18.60
C LEU A 66 17.35 -55.96 18.21
N ARG A 67 17.52 -54.69 17.81
CA ARG A 67 16.43 -53.83 17.36
C ARG A 67 15.71 -54.37 16.11
N ARG A 68 16.43 -55.08 15.24
CA ARG A 68 15.93 -55.69 14.00
C ARG A 68 15.22 -57.01 14.27
N ASP A 69 15.80 -57.84 15.13
CA ASP A 69 15.45 -59.26 15.26
C ASP A 69 14.49 -59.52 16.44
N ASP A 70 14.60 -58.77 17.56
CA ASP A 70 13.64 -58.78 18.67
C ASP A 70 13.41 -57.37 19.25
N ARG A 71 12.37 -56.72 18.74
CA ARG A 71 11.93 -55.38 19.15
C ARG A 71 11.53 -55.29 20.64
N ALA A 72 11.05 -56.37 21.25
CA ALA A 72 10.61 -56.39 22.65
C ALA A 72 11.80 -56.56 23.61
N ALA A 73 12.77 -57.41 23.26
CA ALA A 73 14.05 -57.48 23.96
C ALA A 73 14.82 -56.16 23.84
N PHE A 74 14.78 -55.50 22.68
CA PHE A 74 15.41 -54.19 22.49
C PHE A 74 14.85 -53.10 23.41
N GLU A 75 13.53 -52.92 23.51
CA GLU A 75 12.98 -51.89 24.42
C GLU A 75 13.25 -52.23 25.90
N THR A 76 13.33 -53.51 26.25
CA THR A 76 13.78 -53.96 27.58
C THR A 76 15.24 -53.57 27.85
N ALA A 77 16.15 -53.82 26.90
CA ALA A 77 17.55 -53.43 26.99
C ALA A 77 17.71 -51.90 27.07
N ARG A 78 16.98 -51.17 26.22
CA ARG A 78 16.96 -49.70 26.18
C ARG A 78 16.45 -49.08 27.48
N ALA A 79 15.45 -49.68 28.12
CA ALA A 79 14.98 -49.26 29.45
C ALA A 79 16.06 -49.45 30.52
N ARG A 80 16.81 -50.56 30.49
CA ARG A 80 17.93 -50.84 31.40
C ARG A 80 19.11 -49.89 31.17
N LEU A 81 19.49 -49.63 29.92
CA LEU A 81 20.52 -48.64 29.56
C LEU A 81 20.13 -47.22 30.02
N LYS A 82 18.85 -46.85 29.92
CA LYS A 82 18.35 -45.58 30.48
C LYS A 82 18.49 -45.51 32.00
N GLN A 83 18.27 -46.62 32.71
CA GLN A 83 18.47 -46.71 34.17
C GLN A 83 19.96 -46.65 34.54
N ALA A 84 20.85 -47.18 33.69
CA ALA A 84 22.30 -47.06 33.78
C ALA A 84 22.84 -45.64 33.43
N GLY A 85 21.96 -44.67 33.12
CA GLY A 85 22.36 -43.28 32.83
C GLY A 85 22.73 -42.99 31.37
N VAL A 86 22.61 -43.96 30.47
CA VAL A 86 22.87 -43.78 29.04
C VAL A 86 21.87 -42.81 28.41
N ARG A 87 22.36 -41.89 27.57
CA ARG A 87 21.52 -40.99 26.76
C ARG A 87 20.86 -41.76 25.62
N VAL A 88 19.79 -42.49 25.93
CA VAL A 88 19.12 -43.40 24.98
C VAL A 88 18.69 -42.75 23.67
N THR A 89 18.37 -41.45 23.64
CA THR A 89 18.06 -40.75 22.37
C THR A 89 19.28 -40.61 21.45
N ALA A 90 20.46 -40.34 22.00
CA ALA A 90 21.70 -40.32 21.22
C ALA A 90 22.12 -41.74 20.80
N LEU A 91 21.87 -42.73 21.65
CA LEU A 91 22.10 -44.15 21.33
C LEU A 91 21.16 -44.62 20.20
N ASP A 92 19.88 -44.25 20.22
CA ASP A 92 18.92 -44.57 19.17
C ASP A 92 19.36 -44.00 17.80
N HIS A 93 20.01 -42.82 17.79
CA HIS A 93 20.62 -42.23 16.59
C HIS A 93 21.88 -42.99 16.13
N ALA A 94 22.78 -43.36 17.04
CA ALA A 94 23.97 -44.13 16.71
C ALA A 94 23.63 -45.52 16.12
N ILE A 95 22.63 -46.18 16.69
CA ILE A 95 22.07 -47.45 16.21
C ILE A 95 21.42 -47.28 14.83
N ALA A 96 20.69 -46.19 14.60
CA ALA A 96 20.09 -45.92 13.28
C ALA A 96 21.16 -45.65 12.21
N ALA A 97 22.21 -44.88 12.53
CA ALA A 97 23.32 -44.63 11.62
C ALA A 97 24.05 -45.93 11.24
N ALA A 98 24.40 -46.78 12.22
CA ALA A 98 25.04 -48.07 11.98
C ALA A 98 24.16 -49.08 11.22
N ALA A 99 22.83 -48.97 11.32
CA ALA A 99 21.89 -49.78 10.55
C ALA A 99 21.74 -49.33 9.07
N GLY A 100 22.43 -48.28 8.64
CA GLY A 100 22.28 -47.68 7.29
C GLY A 100 21.00 -46.86 7.12
N ASP A 101 20.36 -46.46 8.22
CA ASP A 101 19.00 -45.88 8.26
C ASP A 101 19.03 -44.33 8.18
N GLU A 102 20.05 -43.75 7.56
CA GLU A 102 20.24 -42.28 7.43
C GLU A 102 19.11 -41.56 6.67
N GLY A 103 18.24 -42.31 5.96
CA GLY A 103 17.05 -41.79 5.28
C GLY A 103 15.77 -41.72 6.13
N SER A 104 15.78 -42.20 7.38
CA SER A 104 14.56 -42.48 8.16
C SER A 104 14.19 -41.42 9.23
N GLN A 105 14.73 -40.20 9.14
CA GLN A 105 14.06 -39.07 9.77
C GLN A 105 12.77 -38.77 9.01
N ARG A 106 11.63 -39.23 9.56
CA ARG A 106 10.29 -38.81 9.10
C ARG A 106 10.28 -37.29 8.96
N ALA A 107 10.06 -36.81 7.73
CA ALA A 107 10.01 -35.40 7.40
C ALA A 107 9.15 -34.66 8.43
N THR A 108 9.70 -33.60 9.03
CA THR A 108 8.97 -32.87 10.08
C THR A 108 7.73 -32.21 9.48
N GLN A 109 6.79 -31.81 10.33
CA GLN A 109 5.62 -31.06 9.86
C GLN A 109 6.03 -29.81 9.08
N ALA A 110 7.14 -29.15 9.48
CA ALA A 110 7.69 -28.00 8.77
C ALA A 110 8.25 -28.39 7.39
N ASP A 111 8.97 -29.50 7.26
CA ASP A 111 9.54 -29.95 5.96
C ASP A 111 8.44 -30.29 4.95
N ILE A 112 7.37 -30.98 5.40
CA ILE A 112 6.19 -31.28 4.59
C ILE A 112 5.51 -29.99 4.13
N LEU A 113 5.30 -29.03 5.04
CA LEU A 113 4.73 -27.72 4.72
C LEU A 113 5.63 -26.90 3.77
N VAL A 114 6.96 -26.93 3.94
CA VAL A 114 7.89 -26.25 3.03
C VAL A 114 7.83 -26.88 1.65
N ARG A 115 7.80 -28.22 1.54
CA ARG A 115 7.67 -28.91 0.26
C ARG A 115 6.36 -28.53 -0.43
N LEU A 116 5.22 -28.66 0.25
CA LEU A 116 3.90 -28.28 -0.27
C LEU A 116 3.81 -26.81 -0.68
N GLY A 117 4.35 -25.89 0.14
CA GLY A 117 4.37 -24.48 -0.19
C GLY A 117 5.30 -24.12 -1.35
N SER A 118 6.30 -24.97 -1.64
CA SER A 118 7.21 -24.81 -2.79
C SER A 118 6.64 -25.40 -4.09
N GLU A 119 5.44 -25.99 -4.06
CA GLU A 119 4.69 -26.36 -5.29
C GLU A 119 4.08 -25.12 -5.96
N ALA A 120 3.97 -24.00 -5.24
CA ALA A 120 3.55 -22.70 -5.78
C ALA A 120 4.74 -21.90 -6.33
N ASP A 121 4.48 -21.01 -7.30
CA ASP A 121 5.50 -20.11 -7.86
C ASP A 121 5.72 -18.92 -6.90
N LEU A 122 6.88 -18.93 -6.23
CA LEU A 122 7.23 -18.02 -5.14
C LEU A 122 8.00 -16.80 -5.65
N PHE A 123 7.52 -15.60 -5.34
CA PHE A 123 8.09 -14.35 -5.86
C PHE A 123 7.85 -13.19 -4.88
N HIS A 124 8.45 -12.02 -5.13
CA HIS A 124 8.26 -10.82 -4.29
C HIS A 124 7.90 -9.57 -5.11
N ASP A 125 7.29 -8.57 -4.48
CA ASP A 125 7.10 -7.24 -5.09
C ASP A 125 8.23 -6.26 -4.75
N SER A 126 8.21 -5.06 -5.33
CA SER A 126 9.22 -4.01 -5.10
C SER A 126 9.26 -3.47 -3.67
N ASN A 127 8.29 -3.82 -2.82
CA ASN A 127 8.27 -3.49 -1.39
C ASN A 127 8.67 -4.71 -0.53
N HIS A 128 9.30 -5.72 -1.14
CA HIS A 128 9.73 -6.97 -0.51
C HIS A 128 8.59 -7.82 0.08
N VAL A 129 7.32 -7.53 -0.24
CA VAL A 129 6.21 -8.40 0.15
C VAL A 129 6.31 -9.68 -0.67
N CYS A 130 6.34 -10.82 0.00
CA CYS A 130 6.46 -12.13 -0.63
C CYS A 130 5.08 -12.74 -0.93
N TYR A 131 4.95 -13.34 -2.11
CA TYR A 131 3.73 -13.91 -2.67
C TYR A 131 3.95 -15.33 -3.17
N ALA A 132 2.84 -16.05 -3.34
CA ALA A 132 2.73 -17.27 -4.11
C ALA A 132 1.69 -17.07 -5.22
N ASP A 133 2.05 -17.40 -6.45
CA ASP A 133 1.10 -17.74 -7.51
C ASP A 133 0.78 -19.25 -7.40
N MET A 134 -0.50 -19.59 -7.21
CA MET A 134 -0.96 -20.98 -7.09
C MET A 134 -2.02 -21.27 -8.15
N GLU A 135 -2.00 -22.45 -8.77
CA GLU A 135 -3.12 -22.91 -9.58
C GLU A 135 -4.23 -23.46 -8.67
N ILE A 136 -5.43 -22.88 -8.75
CA ILE A 136 -6.61 -23.29 -7.99
C ILE A 136 -7.73 -23.57 -9.00
N ALA A 137 -8.12 -24.84 -9.12
CA ALA A 137 -8.97 -25.34 -10.21
C ALA A 137 -8.34 -25.11 -11.59
N ASP A 138 -8.80 -24.11 -12.35
CA ASP A 138 -8.39 -23.77 -13.71
C ASP A 138 -7.83 -22.34 -13.85
N HIS A 139 -7.58 -21.65 -12.73
CA HIS A 139 -7.00 -20.31 -12.72
C HIS A 139 -5.87 -20.15 -11.70
N ARG A 140 -4.94 -19.23 -12.02
CA ARG A 140 -3.92 -18.72 -11.09
C ARG A 140 -4.57 -17.86 -9.99
N GLU A 141 -4.11 -17.98 -8.75
CA GLU A 141 -4.40 -17.02 -7.67
C GLU A 141 -3.10 -16.50 -7.04
N THR A 142 -2.98 -15.18 -6.90
CA THR A 142 -1.79 -14.51 -6.34
C THR A 142 -2.04 -14.08 -4.89
N TRP A 143 -1.48 -14.79 -3.91
CA TRP A 143 -1.72 -14.53 -2.49
C TRP A 143 -0.41 -14.19 -1.75
N PRO A 144 -0.38 -13.19 -0.83
CA PRO A 144 0.76 -12.96 0.05
C PRO A 144 0.99 -14.17 0.97
N LEU A 145 2.25 -14.54 1.22
CA LEU A 145 2.60 -15.70 2.05
C LEU A 145 2.08 -15.58 3.48
N ARG A 146 2.14 -14.37 4.08
CA ARG A 146 1.57 -14.10 5.41
C ARG A 146 0.04 -13.89 5.44
N SER A 147 -0.65 -14.06 4.31
CA SER A 147 -2.11 -13.91 4.29
C SER A 147 -2.83 -15.04 5.02
N LYS A 148 -4.02 -14.72 5.58
CA LYS A 148 -4.92 -15.74 6.14
C LYS A 148 -5.40 -16.74 5.08
N GLY A 149 -5.43 -16.33 3.80
CA GLY A 149 -5.70 -17.21 2.66
C GLY A 149 -4.60 -18.26 2.54
N PHE A 150 -3.35 -17.83 2.28
CA PHE A 150 -2.25 -18.75 2.00
C PHE A 150 -2.00 -19.72 3.16
N ARG A 151 -2.08 -19.24 4.40
CA ARG A 151 -2.04 -20.10 5.59
C ARG A 151 -3.11 -21.20 5.57
N ARG A 152 -4.36 -20.90 5.20
CA ARG A 152 -5.45 -21.88 5.11
C ARG A 152 -5.25 -22.85 3.95
N TRP A 153 -4.79 -22.40 2.79
CA TRP A 153 -4.45 -23.27 1.67
C TRP A 153 -3.34 -24.24 2.06
N LEU A 154 -2.25 -23.75 2.67
CA LEU A 154 -1.12 -24.57 3.08
C LEU A 154 -1.51 -25.60 4.16
N THR A 155 -2.30 -25.19 5.16
CA THR A 155 -2.86 -26.11 6.16
C THR A 155 -3.81 -27.14 5.54
N ARG A 156 -4.60 -26.77 4.53
CA ARG A 156 -5.47 -27.70 3.79
C ARG A 156 -4.64 -28.72 3.01
N ARG A 157 -3.64 -28.28 2.24
CA ARG A 157 -2.72 -29.17 1.49
C ARG A 157 -2.03 -30.18 2.41
N TYR A 158 -1.59 -29.74 3.59
CA TYR A 158 -0.99 -30.61 4.60
C TYR A 158 -1.99 -31.64 5.14
N PHE A 159 -3.25 -31.24 5.41
CA PHE A 159 -4.29 -32.16 5.85
C PHE A 159 -4.65 -33.18 4.76
N GLU A 160 -4.77 -32.76 3.50
CA GLU A 160 -5.03 -33.63 2.34
C GLU A 160 -3.96 -34.72 2.15
N GLU A 161 -2.71 -34.47 2.54
CA GLU A 161 -1.61 -35.45 2.44
C GLU A 161 -1.42 -36.31 3.69
N THR A 162 -1.67 -35.76 4.89
CA THR A 162 -1.28 -36.40 6.16
C THR A 162 -2.45 -36.88 7.03
N ASP A 163 -3.70 -36.54 6.66
CA ASP A 163 -4.92 -36.70 7.47
C ASP A 163 -4.82 -36.06 8.88
N GLY A 164 -3.90 -35.10 9.04
CA GLY A 164 -3.56 -34.47 10.32
C GLY A 164 -3.49 -32.95 10.25
N ALA A 165 -3.60 -32.30 11.41
CA ALA A 165 -3.41 -30.85 11.53
C ALA A 165 -1.92 -30.52 11.83
N PRO A 166 -1.30 -29.56 11.13
CA PRO A 166 0.02 -29.07 11.48
C PRO A 166 -0.07 -28.15 12.69
N ASN A 167 0.94 -28.18 13.56
CA ASN A 167 1.01 -27.27 14.69
C ASN A 167 1.38 -25.82 14.26
N SER A 168 1.10 -24.84 15.11
CA SER A 168 1.31 -23.42 14.79
C SER A 168 2.78 -23.06 14.52
N GLU A 169 3.72 -23.71 15.20
CA GLU A 169 5.16 -23.46 15.09
C GLU A 169 5.70 -23.97 13.76
N ALA A 170 5.33 -25.19 13.35
CA ALA A 170 5.65 -25.76 12.05
C ALA A 170 5.14 -24.86 10.90
N VAL A 171 3.94 -24.30 11.03
CA VAL A 171 3.40 -23.33 10.05
C VAL A 171 4.17 -22.01 10.04
N GLN A 172 4.66 -21.51 11.19
CA GLN A 172 5.53 -20.31 11.19
C GLN A 172 6.91 -20.58 10.60
N SER A 173 7.54 -21.70 10.96
CA SER A 173 8.82 -22.13 10.40
C SER A 173 8.74 -22.28 8.87
N ALA A 174 7.73 -22.98 8.37
CA ALA A 174 7.53 -23.17 6.94
C ALA A 174 7.28 -21.84 6.20
N LEU A 175 6.45 -20.95 6.74
CA LEU A 175 6.25 -19.63 6.14
C LEU A 175 7.53 -18.80 6.08
N GLY A 176 8.37 -18.84 7.13
CA GLY A 176 9.66 -18.15 7.12
C GLY A 176 10.63 -18.68 6.05
N VAL A 177 10.67 -20.00 5.85
CA VAL A 177 11.46 -20.62 4.77
C VAL A 177 10.91 -20.26 3.39
N LEU A 178 9.58 -20.27 3.22
CA LEU A 178 8.94 -19.89 1.95
C LEU A 178 9.15 -18.41 1.61
N GLU A 179 9.13 -17.52 2.59
CA GLU A 179 9.49 -16.10 2.41
C GLU A 179 10.97 -15.93 2.05
N ALA A 180 11.88 -16.65 2.71
CA ALA A 180 13.29 -16.62 2.33
C ALA A 180 13.51 -17.09 0.88
N LYS A 181 12.81 -18.13 0.43
CA LYS A 181 12.82 -18.57 -0.97
C LYS A 181 12.28 -17.48 -1.90
N ALA A 182 11.08 -16.94 -1.62
CA ALA A 182 10.44 -15.91 -2.42
C ALA A 182 11.29 -14.63 -2.54
N HIS A 183 11.99 -14.25 -1.48
CA HIS A 183 12.80 -13.03 -1.40
C HIS A 183 14.20 -13.18 -2.04
N PHE A 184 14.89 -14.30 -1.80
CA PHE A 184 16.29 -14.47 -2.24
C PHE A 184 16.46 -15.28 -3.54
N ALA A 185 15.48 -16.11 -3.90
CA ALA A 185 15.51 -16.92 -5.12
C ALA A 185 14.34 -16.64 -6.09
N GLY A 186 13.22 -16.11 -5.57
CA GLY A 186 12.06 -15.71 -6.38
C GLY A 186 12.30 -14.41 -7.17
N GLU A 187 11.57 -14.27 -8.27
CA GLU A 187 11.64 -13.08 -9.12
C GLU A 187 10.94 -11.86 -8.49
N ALA A 188 11.38 -10.65 -8.87
CA ALA A 188 10.65 -9.43 -8.55
C ALA A 188 9.51 -9.20 -9.57
N ARG A 189 8.25 -9.20 -9.13
CA ARG A 189 7.06 -9.01 -9.99
C ARG A 189 6.03 -8.07 -9.35
N ALA A 190 5.39 -7.24 -10.17
CA ALA A 190 4.36 -6.32 -9.70
C ALA A 190 3.03 -7.03 -9.40
N VAL A 191 2.40 -6.68 -8.27
CA VAL A 191 1.08 -7.17 -7.87
C VAL A 191 0.11 -6.00 -7.74
N HIS A 192 -1.04 -6.10 -8.40
CA HIS A 192 -2.05 -5.06 -8.50
C HIS A 192 -3.32 -5.44 -7.71
N LEU A 193 -4.20 -4.47 -7.45
CA LEU A 193 -5.48 -4.72 -6.76
C LEU A 193 -6.63 -4.90 -7.75
N ARG A 194 -6.91 -3.85 -8.53
CA ARG A 194 -8.06 -3.78 -9.45
C ARG A 194 -7.64 -3.47 -10.89
N VAL A 195 -6.70 -2.55 -11.06
CA VAL A 195 -6.24 -2.04 -12.36
C VAL A 195 -4.73 -2.22 -12.48
N ALA A 196 -4.26 -2.65 -13.66
CA ALA A 196 -2.86 -2.93 -13.96
C ALA A 196 -2.51 -2.53 -15.40
N GLY A 197 -1.21 -2.39 -15.69
CA GLY A 197 -0.67 -2.16 -17.04
C GLY A 197 -0.01 -0.79 -17.27
N ASP A 198 -0.21 -0.26 -18.48
CA ASP A 198 0.42 0.97 -18.97
C ASP A 198 -0.49 1.78 -19.92
N ASP A 199 0.07 2.82 -20.54
CA ASP A 199 -0.60 3.71 -21.48
C ASP A 199 -0.85 3.08 -22.88
N ARG A 200 -0.75 1.75 -23.02
CA ARG A 200 -1.05 0.98 -24.24
C ARG A 200 -2.02 -0.17 -23.98
N ARG A 201 -1.94 -0.79 -22.80
CA ARG A 201 -2.81 -1.90 -22.41
C ARG A 201 -3.12 -1.82 -20.92
N ILE A 202 -4.40 -1.85 -20.62
CA ILE A 202 -4.93 -1.79 -19.25
C ILE A 202 -5.65 -3.12 -18.99
N TRP A 203 -5.38 -3.74 -17.85
CA TRP A 203 -6.12 -4.90 -17.35
C TRP A 203 -6.93 -4.50 -16.13
N ILE A 204 -8.16 -4.98 -16.03
CA ILE A 204 -9.08 -4.71 -14.93
C ILE A 204 -9.61 -6.04 -14.40
N ASP A 205 -9.32 -6.36 -13.13
CA ASP A 205 -9.93 -7.51 -12.46
C ASP A 205 -11.41 -7.26 -12.22
N LEU A 206 -12.29 -8.09 -12.78
CA LEU A 206 -13.72 -8.00 -12.50
C LEU A 206 -14.03 -8.37 -11.05
N GLY A 207 -13.15 -9.08 -10.34
CA GLY A 207 -13.39 -9.53 -8.96
C GLY A 207 -14.47 -10.61 -8.87
N SER A 208 -14.86 -11.19 -9.99
CA SER A 208 -15.88 -12.23 -10.12
C SER A 208 -15.34 -13.62 -9.73
N PRO A 209 -16.17 -14.53 -9.18
CA PRO A 209 -15.70 -15.84 -8.70
C PRO A 209 -15.09 -16.75 -9.76
N ASP A 210 -15.42 -16.51 -11.02
CA ASP A 210 -14.96 -17.19 -12.24
C ASP A 210 -13.66 -16.61 -12.83
N TRP A 211 -12.96 -15.75 -12.07
CA TRP A 211 -11.64 -15.19 -12.40
C TRP A 211 -11.53 -14.68 -13.84
N ARG A 212 -12.41 -13.75 -14.21
CA ARG A 212 -12.34 -13.01 -15.48
C ARG A 212 -11.76 -11.62 -15.30
N VAL A 213 -11.06 -11.14 -16.33
CA VAL A 213 -10.50 -9.79 -16.39
C VAL A 213 -10.90 -9.10 -17.70
N VAL A 214 -11.01 -7.78 -17.68
CA VAL A 214 -11.12 -6.98 -18.91
C VAL A 214 -9.71 -6.61 -19.36
N GLU A 215 -9.36 -6.92 -20.60
CA GLU A 215 -8.25 -6.29 -21.31
C GLU A 215 -8.77 -5.10 -22.13
N VAL A 216 -8.15 -3.94 -21.99
CA VAL A 216 -8.47 -2.71 -22.73
C VAL A 216 -7.25 -2.26 -23.54
N THR A 217 -7.47 -1.92 -24.81
CA THR A 217 -6.45 -1.50 -25.78
C THR A 217 -6.99 -0.35 -26.64
N PRO A 218 -6.15 0.35 -27.44
CA PRO A 218 -6.60 1.31 -28.44
C PRO A 218 -7.65 0.79 -29.44
N ALA A 219 -7.77 -0.53 -29.63
CA ALA A 219 -8.74 -1.14 -30.53
C ALA A 219 -10.10 -1.46 -29.84
N GLY A 220 -10.23 -1.21 -28.54
CA GLY A 220 -11.37 -1.62 -27.73
C GLY A 220 -10.97 -2.54 -26.58
N TRP A 221 -11.99 -3.04 -25.86
CA TRP A 221 -11.86 -3.91 -24.70
C TRP A 221 -12.49 -5.30 -24.92
N HIS A 222 -11.98 -6.32 -24.22
CA HIS A 222 -12.46 -7.70 -24.27
C HIS A 222 -12.43 -8.32 -22.87
N ILE A 223 -13.37 -9.22 -22.55
CA ILE A 223 -13.33 -10.02 -21.32
C ILE A 223 -12.57 -11.32 -21.65
N ILE A 224 -11.53 -11.62 -20.89
CA ILE A 224 -10.68 -12.82 -21.05
C ILE A 224 -10.61 -13.59 -19.71
N PRO A 225 -10.37 -14.91 -19.73
CA PRO A 225 -10.07 -15.66 -18.50
C PRO A 225 -8.72 -15.19 -17.91
N TYR A 226 -8.59 -15.23 -16.59
CA TYR A 226 -7.37 -14.75 -15.91
C TYR A 226 -6.13 -15.61 -16.18
N SER A 227 -6.29 -16.85 -16.64
CA SER A 227 -5.19 -17.71 -17.13
C SER A 227 -4.44 -17.11 -18.33
N GLU A 228 -5.11 -16.31 -19.17
CA GLU A 228 -4.48 -15.57 -20.27
C GLU A 228 -3.85 -14.23 -19.83
N CYS A 229 -4.06 -13.81 -18.57
CA CYS A 229 -3.63 -12.52 -18.06
C CYS A 229 -2.16 -12.53 -17.60
N PRO A 230 -1.28 -11.67 -18.17
CA PRO A 230 0.15 -11.66 -17.82
C PRO A 230 0.44 -10.99 -16.47
N VAL A 231 -0.45 -10.11 -16.00
CA VAL A 231 -0.29 -9.33 -14.76
C VAL A 231 -0.90 -10.05 -13.55
N ARG A 232 -0.35 -9.80 -12.36
CA ARG A 232 -0.84 -10.39 -11.10
C ARG A 232 -1.84 -9.47 -10.41
N PHE A 233 -3.01 -10.00 -10.06
CA PHE A 233 -3.98 -9.34 -9.18
C PHE A 233 -4.08 -10.07 -7.84
N ARG A 234 -4.06 -9.31 -6.75
CA ARG A 234 -4.42 -9.76 -5.40
C ARG A 234 -5.78 -9.21 -5.02
N ARG A 235 -6.75 -10.10 -4.84
CA ARG A 235 -8.08 -9.74 -4.33
C ARG A 235 -8.06 -9.51 -2.81
N ALA A 236 -8.32 -8.27 -2.40
CA ALA A 236 -8.30 -7.89 -0.98
C ALA A 236 -9.59 -8.30 -0.26
N ALA A 237 -9.54 -8.45 1.07
CA ALA A 237 -10.72 -8.78 1.86
C ALA A 237 -11.80 -7.68 1.74
N GLY A 238 -13.01 -8.07 1.33
CA GLY A 238 -14.13 -7.15 1.10
C GLY A 238 -14.17 -6.54 -0.30
N MET A 239 -13.23 -6.85 -1.19
CA MET A 239 -13.35 -6.56 -2.62
C MET A 239 -14.58 -7.31 -3.19
N LEU A 240 -15.41 -6.62 -3.97
CA LEU A 240 -16.61 -7.18 -4.60
C LEU A 240 -16.47 -7.17 -6.13
N ALA A 241 -17.34 -7.92 -6.80
CA ALA A 241 -17.37 -7.99 -8.25
C ALA A 241 -17.88 -6.69 -8.90
N LEU A 242 -17.21 -6.28 -9.97
CA LEU A 242 -17.78 -5.46 -11.04
C LEU A 242 -18.78 -6.33 -11.83
N PRO A 243 -19.82 -5.72 -12.43
CA PRO A 243 -20.65 -6.44 -13.39
C PRO A 243 -19.86 -6.70 -14.68
N ASP A 244 -20.32 -7.69 -15.45
CA ASP A 244 -19.90 -7.86 -16.84
C ASP A 244 -20.23 -6.58 -17.65
N PRO A 245 -19.25 -5.90 -18.26
CA PRO A 245 -19.51 -4.72 -19.09
C PRO A 245 -20.33 -5.05 -20.34
N GLN A 246 -21.24 -4.13 -20.71
CA GLN A 246 -22.12 -4.25 -21.88
C GLN A 246 -21.87 -3.12 -22.87
N ARG A 247 -21.56 -3.45 -24.13
CA ARG A 247 -21.41 -2.47 -25.22
C ARG A 247 -22.72 -1.74 -25.52
N GLY A 248 -22.61 -0.54 -26.09
CA GLY A 248 -23.76 0.24 -26.53
C GLY A 248 -24.54 0.91 -25.39
N GLY A 249 -23.97 0.95 -24.18
CA GLY A 249 -24.45 1.82 -23.11
C GLY A 249 -24.14 3.30 -23.37
N SER A 250 -24.74 4.18 -22.57
CA SER A 250 -24.36 5.61 -22.53
C SER A 250 -23.87 6.01 -21.14
N ILE A 251 -22.90 6.92 -21.09
CA ILE A 251 -22.48 7.54 -19.83
C ILE A 251 -23.61 8.34 -19.19
N ASP A 252 -24.56 8.88 -19.97
CA ASP A 252 -25.70 9.65 -19.44
C ASP A 252 -26.62 8.81 -18.56
N GLU A 253 -26.60 7.48 -18.68
CA GLU A 253 -27.31 6.59 -17.74
C GLU A 253 -26.84 6.75 -16.28
N LEU A 254 -25.65 7.33 -16.05
CA LEU A 254 -25.11 7.65 -14.74
C LEU A 254 -25.76 8.88 -14.10
N ARG A 255 -26.25 9.84 -14.90
CA ARG A 255 -26.75 11.15 -14.41
C ARG A 255 -27.84 11.01 -13.35
N ARG A 256 -28.79 10.10 -13.55
CA ARG A 256 -29.89 9.80 -12.59
C ARG A 256 -29.44 9.27 -11.22
N PHE A 257 -28.15 8.99 -11.02
CA PHE A 257 -27.57 8.53 -9.76
C PHE A 257 -26.63 9.59 -9.14
N LEU A 258 -26.44 10.74 -9.79
CA LEU A 258 -25.55 11.82 -9.35
C LEU A 258 -26.34 13.13 -9.26
N ASN A 259 -26.40 13.70 -8.05
CA ASN A 259 -27.11 14.95 -7.77
C ASN A 259 -26.24 16.20 -8.04
N VAL A 260 -25.63 16.26 -9.23
CA VAL A 260 -24.72 17.33 -9.64
C VAL A 260 -25.49 18.54 -10.17
N ALA A 261 -25.02 19.75 -9.85
CA ALA A 261 -25.72 20.99 -10.20
C ALA A 261 -25.62 21.37 -11.70
N SER A 262 -24.56 20.94 -12.39
CA SER A 262 -24.30 21.31 -13.78
C SER A 262 -23.78 20.17 -14.65
N ASP A 263 -23.85 20.35 -15.97
CA ASP A 263 -23.18 19.48 -16.94
C ASP A 263 -21.65 19.50 -16.78
N GLU A 264 -21.08 20.61 -16.31
CA GLU A 264 -19.65 20.75 -16.06
C GLU A 264 -19.20 19.86 -14.90
N ASP A 265 -19.97 19.85 -13.81
CA ASP A 265 -19.76 18.95 -12.68
C ASP A 265 -19.87 17.48 -13.10
N PHE A 266 -20.83 17.14 -13.97
CA PHE A 266 -20.96 15.79 -14.52
C PHE A 266 -19.73 15.39 -15.34
N VAL A 267 -19.26 16.25 -16.24
CA VAL A 267 -18.03 16.07 -17.03
C VAL A 267 -16.83 15.83 -16.13
N LEU A 268 -16.70 16.60 -15.05
CA LEU A 268 -15.59 16.50 -14.10
C LEU A 268 -15.64 15.20 -13.27
N VAL A 269 -16.82 14.82 -12.77
CA VAL A 269 -17.02 13.55 -12.03
C VAL A 269 -16.68 12.35 -12.91
N VAL A 270 -17.17 12.33 -14.16
CA VAL A 270 -16.86 11.26 -15.12
C VAL A 270 -15.37 11.26 -15.48
N SER A 271 -14.74 12.41 -15.63
CA SER A 271 -13.30 12.50 -15.90
C SER A 271 -12.45 11.95 -14.75
N CYS A 272 -12.81 12.23 -13.50
CA CYS A 272 -12.20 11.60 -12.32
C CYS A 272 -12.41 10.07 -12.31
N LEU A 273 -13.56 9.58 -12.76
CA LEU A 273 -13.87 8.16 -12.86
C LEU A 273 -13.03 7.47 -13.96
N LEU A 274 -12.87 8.11 -15.12
CA LEU A 274 -11.99 7.66 -16.20
C LEU A 274 -10.51 7.66 -15.76
N ALA A 275 -10.09 8.63 -14.95
CA ALA A 275 -8.76 8.64 -14.36
C ALA A 275 -8.53 7.43 -13.44
N ALA A 276 -9.56 6.98 -12.71
CA ALA A 276 -9.47 5.82 -11.83
C ALA A 276 -9.29 4.47 -12.56
N PHE A 277 -9.51 4.42 -13.88
CA PHE A 277 -9.16 3.27 -14.72
C PHE A 277 -7.71 3.30 -15.26
N ARG A 278 -6.92 4.34 -14.98
CA ARG A 278 -5.49 4.32 -15.30
C ARG A 278 -4.74 3.35 -14.36
N PRO A 279 -3.71 2.62 -14.84
CA PRO A 279 -2.86 1.79 -13.98
C PRO A 279 -1.96 2.58 -13.02
N ARG A 280 -1.64 3.82 -13.38
CA ARG A 280 -0.78 4.74 -12.62
C ARG A 280 -1.41 6.13 -12.62
N GLY A 281 -1.19 6.86 -11.52
CA GLY A 281 -1.66 8.24 -11.37
C GLY A 281 -0.76 9.25 -12.11
N PRO A 282 -0.69 10.50 -11.65
CA PRO A 282 -1.45 11.07 -10.55
C PRO A 282 -2.96 11.05 -10.80
N TYR A 283 -3.76 10.98 -9.73
CA TYR A 283 -5.22 11.03 -9.76
C TYR A 283 -5.71 12.29 -9.04
N PRO A 284 -6.72 13.00 -9.56
CA PRO A 284 -7.37 14.08 -8.82
C PRO A 284 -8.09 13.52 -7.58
N VAL A 285 -8.12 14.33 -6.52
CA VAL A 285 -8.95 14.04 -5.35
C VAL A 285 -10.35 14.56 -5.62
N LEU A 286 -11.35 13.66 -5.70
CA LEU A 286 -12.74 14.06 -5.91
C LEU A 286 -13.36 14.47 -4.58
N ALA A 287 -13.59 15.77 -4.39
CA ALA A 287 -14.16 16.33 -3.18
C ALA A 287 -15.65 16.64 -3.40
N LEU A 288 -16.54 15.83 -2.80
CA LEU A 288 -17.97 16.06 -2.82
C LEU A 288 -18.38 16.91 -1.60
N ALA A 289 -19.01 18.06 -1.85
CA ALA A 289 -19.44 19.03 -0.85
C ALA A 289 -20.97 19.29 -0.92
N GLY A 290 -21.53 20.00 0.06
CA GLY A 290 -22.95 20.39 0.12
C GLY A 290 -23.66 19.93 1.39
N GLU A 291 -24.87 20.43 1.62
CA GLU A 291 -25.60 20.30 2.90
C GLU A 291 -26.04 18.85 3.23
N HIS A 292 -26.59 18.64 4.43
CA HIS A 292 -27.23 17.37 4.75
C HIS A 292 -28.40 17.10 3.79
N GLY A 293 -28.56 15.85 3.32
CA GLY A 293 -29.60 15.49 2.35
C GLY A 293 -29.25 15.70 0.87
N SER A 294 -28.03 16.16 0.51
CA SER A 294 -27.59 16.31 -0.88
C SER A 294 -27.06 15.03 -1.57
N ALA A 295 -27.23 13.86 -0.93
CA ALA A 295 -26.84 12.53 -1.42
C ALA A 295 -25.33 12.30 -1.74
N LYS A 296 -24.40 13.10 -1.18
CA LYS A 296 -22.93 12.92 -1.35
C LYS A 296 -22.44 11.48 -1.13
N SER A 297 -22.84 10.86 -0.02
CA SER A 297 -22.45 9.49 0.33
C SER A 297 -22.98 8.47 -0.68
N SER A 298 -24.22 8.66 -1.17
CA SER A 298 -24.82 7.83 -2.21
C SER A 298 -24.10 8.00 -3.55
N ALA A 299 -23.75 9.23 -3.95
CA ALA A 299 -22.95 9.51 -5.14
C ALA A 299 -21.56 8.88 -5.06
N ALA A 300 -20.85 9.03 -3.93
CA ALA A 300 -19.56 8.39 -3.70
C ALA A 300 -19.63 6.85 -3.77
N ARG A 301 -20.70 6.24 -3.23
CA ARG A 301 -20.98 4.80 -3.36
C ARG A 301 -21.23 4.39 -4.80
N ALA A 302 -22.06 5.14 -5.53
CA ALA A 302 -22.36 4.87 -6.93
C ALA A 302 -21.10 4.91 -7.81
N LEU A 303 -20.30 5.97 -7.69
CA LEU A 303 -19.03 6.13 -8.41
C LEU A 303 -18.05 5.01 -8.07
N ARG A 304 -17.83 4.72 -6.78
CA ARG A 304 -16.94 3.63 -6.38
C ARG A 304 -17.41 2.27 -6.91
N SER A 305 -18.72 2.02 -6.98
CA SER A 305 -19.29 0.77 -7.53
C SER A 305 -19.03 0.54 -9.03
N LEU A 306 -18.55 1.55 -9.76
CA LEU A 306 -18.19 1.43 -11.17
C LEU A 306 -16.71 1.07 -11.40
N VAL A 307 -15.85 1.20 -10.38
CA VAL A 307 -14.39 0.95 -10.52
C VAL A 307 -13.88 -0.06 -9.50
N ASP A 308 -14.18 0.14 -8.22
CA ASP A 308 -13.71 -0.73 -7.13
C ASP A 308 -14.81 -1.03 -6.09
N PRO A 309 -15.82 -1.85 -6.47
CA PRO A 309 -16.85 -2.34 -5.55
C PRO A 309 -16.25 -2.95 -4.29
N ASN A 310 -16.80 -2.60 -3.13
CA ASN A 310 -16.28 -3.05 -1.84
C ASN A 310 -17.40 -3.17 -0.80
N ALA A 311 -17.32 -4.18 0.06
CA ALA A 311 -18.24 -4.43 1.18
C ALA A 311 -18.25 -3.30 2.21
N THR A 312 -17.18 -2.50 2.28
CA THR A 312 -17.13 -1.23 3.02
C THR A 312 -16.88 -0.11 2.02
N PRO A 313 -17.92 0.35 1.29
CA PRO A 313 -17.76 1.23 0.13
C PRO A 313 -17.36 2.65 0.53
N LEU A 314 -17.66 3.07 1.76
CA LEU A 314 -17.19 4.31 2.37
C LEU A 314 -16.56 4.01 3.74
N ARG A 315 -15.60 4.83 4.17
CA ARG A 315 -14.92 4.71 5.46
C ARG A 315 -14.95 6.03 6.22
N ALA A 316 -14.90 5.97 7.55
CA ALA A 316 -14.58 7.16 8.34
C ALA A 316 -13.14 7.64 8.01
N PRO A 317 -12.82 8.93 8.17
CA PRO A 317 -11.47 9.44 8.00
C PRO A 317 -10.47 8.72 8.92
N PRO A 318 -9.23 8.44 8.46
CA PRO A 318 -8.21 7.74 9.23
C PRO A 318 -7.73 8.60 10.40
N ARG A 319 -7.29 7.97 11.50
CA ARG A 319 -6.78 8.69 12.68
C ARG A 319 -5.26 8.86 12.66
N GLU A 320 -4.56 8.00 11.92
CA GLU A 320 -3.10 8.01 11.74
C GLU A 320 -2.72 7.55 10.31
N ASP A 321 -1.49 7.81 9.88
CA ASP A 321 -0.98 7.41 8.56
C ASP A 321 -1.10 5.90 8.30
N ARG A 322 -1.03 5.08 9.36
CA ARG A 322 -1.19 3.62 9.30
C ARG A 322 -2.59 3.19 8.87
N ASP A 323 -3.64 3.85 9.35
CA ASP A 323 -5.03 3.56 8.94
C ASP A 323 -5.20 3.83 7.43
N LEU A 324 -4.60 4.92 6.95
CA LEU A 324 -4.61 5.30 5.53
C LEU A 324 -3.81 4.31 4.67
N PHE A 325 -2.63 3.90 5.13
CA PHE A 325 -1.83 2.83 4.50
C PHE A 325 -2.64 1.53 4.38
N ILE A 326 -3.32 1.10 5.45
CA ILE A 326 -4.16 -0.11 5.45
C ILE A 326 -5.32 0.03 4.46
N ALA A 327 -5.94 1.21 4.35
CA ALA A 327 -6.97 1.48 3.35
C ALA A 327 -6.42 1.39 1.91
N ALA A 328 -5.31 2.09 1.61
CA ALA A 328 -4.69 2.13 0.29
C ALA A 328 -4.05 0.79 -0.15
N THR A 329 -3.64 -0.05 0.79
CA THR A 329 -3.12 -1.40 0.53
C THR A 329 -4.21 -2.41 0.15
N ASN A 330 -5.47 -2.16 0.55
CA ASN A 330 -6.59 -3.09 0.42
C ASN A 330 -7.74 -2.57 -0.46
N ALA A 331 -7.60 -1.40 -1.08
CA ALA A 331 -8.56 -0.85 -2.03
C ALA A 331 -7.83 -0.12 -3.16
N HIS A 332 -8.38 -0.19 -4.36
CA HIS A 332 -7.91 0.62 -5.49
C HIS A 332 -8.46 2.05 -5.37
N VAL A 333 -9.74 2.20 -5.02
CA VAL A 333 -10.33 3.52 -4.73
C VAL A 333 -10.50 3.68 -3.22
N VAL A 334 -9.92 4.74 -2.66
CA VAL A 334 -10.06 5.09 -1.24
C VAL A 334 -11.17 6.14 -1.11
N ALA A 335 -12.23 5.83 -0.37
CA ALA A 335 -13.37 6.73 -0.19
C ALA A 335 -13.62 7.02 1.30
N PHE A 336 -13.52 8.30 1.69
CA PHE A 336 -13.78 8.78 3.05
C PHE A 336 -15.07 9.61 3.10
N ASP A 337 -15.91 9.33 4.08
CA ASP A 337 -17.25 9.91 4.23
C ASP A 337 -17.36 10.75 5.49
N ASN A 338 -18.16 11.82 5.42
CA ASN A 338 -18.39 12.77 6.51
C ASN A 338 -17.10 13.40 7.07
N VAL A 339 -16.22 13.83 6.17
CA VAL A 339 -15.06 14.68 6.47
C VAL A 339 -15.57 16.04 6.94
N SER A 340 -15.57 16.27 8.26
CA SER A 340 -15.88 17.57 8.87
C SER A 340 -14.69 18.53 8.90
N GLY A 341 -13.47 18.03 8.66
CA GLY A 341 -12.26 18.84 8.55
C GLY A 341 -11.02 17.98 8.36
N LEU A 342 -10.10 18.43 7.49
CA LEU A 342 -8.84 17.73 7.23
C LEU A 342 -7.73 18.20 8.18
N GLN A 343 -7.20 17.26 8.95
CA GLN A 343 -5.97 17.48 9.71
C GLN A 343 -4.77 17.67 8.78
N SER A 344 -3.78 18.47 9.22
CA SER A 344 -2.62 18.82 8.41
C SER A 344 -1.84 17.61 7.89
N TRP A 345 -1.60 16.59 8.73
CA TRP A 345 -0.90 15.37 8.33
C TRP A 345 -1.69 14.62 7.23
N LEU A 346 -3.01 14.48 7.42
CA LEU A 346 -3.88 13.75 6.50
C LEU A 346 -3.93 14.45 5.14
N SER A 347 -4.04 15.79 5.11
CA SER A 347 -3.97 16.54 3.86
C SER A 347 -2.65 16.30 3.12
N ASP A 348 -1.52 16.28 3.83
CA ASP A 348 -0.20 16.08 3.22
C ASP A 348 0.00 14.62 2.75
N THR A 349 -0.55 13.63 3.47
CA THR A 349 -0.50 12.22 3.06
C THR A 349 -1.47 11.91 1.92
N LEU A 350 -2.65 12.54 1.86
CA LEU A 350 -3.55 12.45 0.70
C LEU A 350 -2.91 13.06 -0.56
N CYS A 351 -2.19 14.19 -0.45
CA CYS A 351 -1.41 14.73 -1.57
C CYS A 351 -0.39 13.71 -2.11
N ARG A 352 0.34 13.03 -1.21
CA ARG A 352 1.31 11.99 -1.60
C ARG A 352 0.63 10.79 -2.25
N LEU A 353 -0.45 10.28 -1.65
CA LEU A 353 -1.24 9.15 -2.17
C LEU A 353 -1.89 9.45 -3.53
N ALA A 354 -2.33 10.68 -3.75
CA ALA A 354 -2.89 11.14 -5.03
C ALA A 354 -1.85 11.19 -6.17
N THR A 355 -0.56 11.37 -5.87
CA THR A 355 0.49 11.53 -6.88
C THR A 355 1.55 10.44 -6.91
N GLY A 356 1.49 9.41 -6.06
CA GLY A 356 2.52 8.37 -5.99
C GLY A 356 3.79 8.86 -5.29
N GLY A 357 3.65 9.71 -4.28
CA GLY A 357 4.75 10.06 -3.38
C GLY A 357 4.91 8.98 -2.32
N GLY A 358 6.02 8.27 -2.33
CA GLY A 358 6.30 7.26 -1.30
C GLY A 358 6.28 7.84 0.11
N PHE A 359 5.81 7.06 1.09
CA PHE A 359 5.93 7.42 2.51
C PHE A 359 6.34 6.22 3.37
N ALA A 360 7.28 6.44 4.28
CA ALA A 360 7.71 5.46 5.26
C ALA A 360 6.72 5.42 6.44
N THR A 361 6.33 4.22 6.86
CA THR A 361 5.67 4.00 8.15
C THR A 361 6.47 2.96 8.93
N ARG A 362 6.61 3.14 10.25
CA ARG A 362 7.32 2.14 11.08
C ARG A 362 6.50 0.86 11.12
N GLN A 363 7.15 -0.28 10.84
CA GLN A 363 6.51 -1.57 10.98
C GLN A 363 6.33 -1.89 12.48
N LEU A 364 5.14 -2.35 12.86
CA LEU A 364 4.88 -2.79 14.23
C LEU A 364 5.47 -4.20 14.45
N TYR A 365 6.13 -4.37 15.59
CA TYR A 365 6.89 -5.57 16.02
C TYR A 365 8.30 -5.76 15.43
N SER A 366 8.89 -4.71 14.83
CA SER A 366 10.31 -4.66 14.45
C SER A 366 10.85 -3.25 14.74
N ASP A 367 11.59 -3.08 15.83
CA ASP A 367 11.95 -1.76 16.39
C ASP A 367 12.94 -0.93 15.54
N ALA A 368 13.30 -1.39 14.34
CA ALA A 368 14.25 -0.74 13.43
C ALA A 368 13.78 -0.61 11.97
N ASP A 369 12.74 -1.33 11.53
CA ASP A 369 12.40 -1.43 10.09
C ASP A 369 11.30 -0.45 9.65
N GLU A 370 11.62 0.39 8.67
CA GLU A 370 10.66 1.25 8.00
C GLU A 370 10.00 0.52 6.81
N ALA A 371 8.69 0.32 6.89
CA ALA A 371 7.90 -0.14 5.75
C ALA A 371 7.68 1.03 4.79
N LEU A 372 8.39 1.01 3.66
CA LEU A 372 8.16 1.94 2.56
C LEU A 372 6.84 1.60 1.86
N PHE A 373 5.96 2.59 1.74
CA PHE A 373 4.78 2.51 0.90
C PHE A 373 4.96 3.36 -0.34
N ASP A 374 5.12 2.72 -1.49
CA ASP A 374 4.92 3.38 -2.78
C ASP A 374 3.61 2.89 -3.42
N ALA A 375 2.61 3.76 -3.40
CA ALA A 375 1.37 3.53 -4.12
C ALA A 375 0.69 4.86 -4.47
N CYS A 376 0.01 4.85 -5.61
CA CYS A 376 -0.90 5.92 -6.02
C CYS A 376 -2.34 5.39 -6.05
N ARG A 377 -3.31 6.15 -5.55
CA ARG A 377 -4.73 5.74 -5.48
C ARG A 377 -5.68 6.90 -5.83
N PRO A 378 -6.75 6.66 -6.61
CA PRO A 378 -7.90 7.55 -6.67
C PRO A 378 -8.54 7.72 -5.29
N ILE A 379 -8.91 8.95 -4.96
CA ILE A 379 -9.46 9.33 -3.66
C ILE A 379 -10.81 10.03 -3.86
N ILE A 380 -11.82 9.62 -3.11
CA ILE A 380 -13.11 10.30 -2.99
C ILE A 380 -13.25 10.78 -1.55
N LEU A 381 -13.60 12.05 -1.36
CA LEU A 381 -13.93 12.64 -0.07
C LEU A 381 -15.39 13.13 -0.11
N THR A 382 -16.11 13.00 1.00
CA THR A 382 -17.41 13.67 1.20
C THR A 382 -17.37 14.51 2.47
N GLY A 383 -18.06 15.65 2.48
CA GLY A 383 -18.22 16.48 3.66
C GLY A 383 -19.26 17.58 3.43
N ILE A 384 -19.53 18.40 4.44
CA ILE A 384 -20.63 19.39 4.38
C ILE A 384 -20.13 20.75 3.85
N GLU A 385 -19.04 21.25 4.41
CA GLU A 385 -18.39 22.52 4.07
C GLU A 385 -17.16 22.29 3.16
N ASP A 386 -16.43 23.34 2.78
CA ASP A 386 -15.11 23.23 2.14
C ASP A 386 -14.03 22.78 3.14
N TYR A 387 -14.03 21.48 3.46
CA TYR A 387 -13.11 20.84 4.42
C TYR A 387 -11.64 20.81 3.96
N ILE A 388 -11.33 21.23 2.72
CA ILE A 388 -9.98 21.27 2.14
C ILE A 388 -9.37 22.68 2.28
N GLY A 389 -8.99 23.08 3.50
CA GLY A 389 -8.36 24.39 3.75
C GLY A 389 -6.88 24.52 3.32
N ARG A 390 -6.25 23.47 2.78
CA ARG A 390 -4.83 23.51 2.33
C ARG A 390 -4.75 23.64 0.80
N ALA A 391 -4.18 24.76 0.35
CA ALA A 391 -3.97 25.07 -1.07
C ALA A 391 -3.26 23.96 -1.87
N ASP A 392 -2.31 23.22 -1.27
CA ASP A 392 -1.61 22.12 -1.98
C ASP A 392 -2.55 20.94 -2.31
N LEU A 393 -3.49 20.61 -1.42
CA LEU A 393 -4.51 19.59 -1.69
C LEU A 393 -5.61 20.14 -2.59
N ALA A 394 -6.04 21.40 -2.39
CA ALA A 394 -7.04 22.05 -3.22
C ALA A 394 -6.63 22.10 -4.71
N ASP A 395 -5.38 22.46 -5.03
CA ASP A 395 -4.87 22.52 -6.41
C ASP A 395 -4.64 21.12 -7.06
N ARG A 396 -4.87 20.03 -6.30
CA ARG A 396 -4.94 18.63 -6.78
C ARG A 396 -6.36 18.05 -6.72
N SER A 397 -7.33 18.81 -6.24
CA SER A 397 -8.71 18.36 -6.06
C SER A 397 -9.61 18.81 -7.21
N VAL A 398 -10.72 18.10 -7.38
CA VAL A 398 -11.87 18.49 -8.18
C VAL A 398 -13.03 18.63 -7.19
N PHE A 399 -13.57 19.84 -7.06
CA PHE A 399 -14.61 20.17 -6.09
C PHE A 399 -15.97 20.09 -6.75
N ILE A 400 -16.91 19.34 -6.18
CA ILE A 400 -18.26 19.17 -6.73
C ILE A 400 -19.27 19.43 -5.62
N THR A 401 -20.05 20.50 -5.76
CA THR A 401 -21.11 20.85 -4.82
C THR A 401 -22.42 20.19 -5.24
N LEU A 402 -23.02 19.41 -4.34
CA LEU A 402 -24.32 18.78 -4.54
C LEU A 402 -25.40 19.55 -3.77
N GLU A 403 -26.47 19.94 -4.45
CA GLU A 403 -27.57 20.72 -3.85
C GLU A 403 -28.47 19.87 -2.93
N PRO A 404 -29.21 20.46 -1.97
CA PRO A 404 -30.13 19.71 -1.12
C PRO A 404 -31.29 19.09 -1.92
N ILE A 405 -31.53 17.79 -1.76
CA ILE A 405 -32.64 17.11 -2.45
C ILE A 405 -33.98 17.49 -1.79
N GLN A 406 -34.80 18.20 -2.55
CA GLN A 406 -36.17 18.57 -2.20
C GLN A 406 -37.00 17.33 -1.82
N GLU A 407 -37.89 17.46 -0.84
CA GLU A 407 -38.55 16.29 -0.23
C GLU A 407 -39.32 15.44 -1.25
N ALA A 408 -40.01 16.09 -2.19
CA ALA A 408 -40.77 15.45 -3.26
C ALA A 408 -39.90 14.73 -4.31
N ALA A 409 -38.60 15.00 -4.37
CA ALA A 409 -37.64 14.36 -5.28
C ALA A 409 -36.85 13.21 -4.62
N ARG A 410 -37.04 12.97 -3.32
CA ARG A 410 -36.35 11.90 -2.59
C ARG A 410 -36.85 10.53 -3.04
N ARG A 411 -35.92 9.61 -3.32
CA ARG A 411 -36.20 8.21 -3.68
C ARG A 411 -35.61 7.25 -2.63
N PRO A 412 -36.26 6.11 -2.34
CA PRO A 412 -35.71 5.10 -1.45
C PRO A 412 -34.36 4.56 -1.94
N GLU A 413 -33.40 4.36 -1.02
CA GLU A 413 -32.06 3.88 -1.35
C GLU A 413 -32.09 2.51 -2.06
N ALA A 414 -32.94 1.59 -1.61
CA ALA A 414 -33.09 0.28 -2.25
C ALA A 414 -33.60 0.35 -3.71
N GLU A 415 -34.45 1.34 -4.05
CA GLU A 415 -34.92 1.56 -5.42
C GLU A 415 -33.79 2.15 -6.29
N LEU A 416 -33.01 3.08 -5.73
CA LEU A 416 -31.86 3.68 -6.39
C LEU A 416 -30.77 2.62 -6.65
N ASP A 417 -30.47 1.77 -5.68
CA ASP A 417 -29.49 0.68 -5.78
C ASP A 417 -29.94 -0.39 -6.80
N ALA A 418 -31.23 -0.75 -6.82
CA ALA A 418 -31.76 -1.67 -7.83
C ALA A 418 -31.64 -1.10 -9.25
N ALA A 419 -32.03 0.18 -9.44
CA ALA A 419 -31.91 0.87 -10.72
C ALA A 419 -30.43 1.04 -11.14
N LEU A 420 -29.53 1.32 -10.19
CA LEU A 420 -28.10 1.43 -10.44
C LEU A 420 -27.52 0.08 -10.85
N ASN A 421 -27.82 -1.00 -10.13
CA ASN A 421 -27.33 -2.34 -10.48
C ASN A 421 -27.81 -2.80 -11.88
N ALA A 422 -29.02 -2.43 -12.30
CA ALA A 422 -29.52 -2.67 -13.66
C ALA A 422 -28.85 -1.78 -14.75
N ALA A 423 -28.17 -0.71 -14.36
CA ALA A 423 -27.49 0.25 -15.24
C ALA A 423 -25.96 0.07 -15.30
N ARG A 424 -25.34 -0.34 -14.17
CA ARG A 424 -23.88 -0.51 -14.03
C ARG A 424 -23.22 -1.29 -15.17
N PRO A 425 -23.78 -2.40 -15.72
CA PRO A 425 -23.19 -3.09 -16.88
C PRO A 425 -22.96 -2.18 -18.10
N ARG A 426 -23.97 -1.36 -18.45
CA ARG A 426 -23.93 -0.45 -19.62
C ARG A 426 -23.11 0.80 -19.35
N ILE A 427 -23.20 1.36 -18.14
CA ILE A 427 -22.36 2.48 -17.72
C ILE A 427 -20.87 2.07 -17.73
N LEU A 428 -20.55 0.87 -17.22
CA LEU A 428 -19.19 0.34 -17.26
C LEU A 428 -18.71 0.11 -18.69
N GLY A 429 -19.53 -0.46 -19.57
CA GLY A 429 -19.20 -0.59 -20.99
C GLY A 429 -18.87 0.74 -21.66
N ALA A 430 -19.69 1.77 -21.45
CA ALA A 430 -19.45 3.12 -21.95
C ALA A 430 -18.16 3.76 -21.40
N LEU A 431 -17.84 3.53 -20.12
CA LEU A 431 -16.57 3.97 -19.52
C LEU A 431 -15.37 3.25 -20.16
N LEU A 432 -15.47 1.94 -20.42
CA LEU A 432 -14.40 1.16 -21.05
C LEU A 432 -14.23 1.49 -22.54
N ASP A 433 -15.31 1.80 -23.26
CA ASP A 433 -15.26 2.33 -24.63
C ASP A 433 -14.51 3.69 -24.63
N ALA A 434 -14.78 4.57 -23.67
CA ALA A 434 -14.07 5.85 -23.52
C ALA A 434 -12.59 5.67 -23.09
N VAL A 435 -12.26 4.69 -22.23
CA VAL A 435 -10.86 4.35 -21.87
C VAL A 435 -10.10 3.82 -23.08
N ALA A 436 -10.71 2.95 -23.91
CA ALA A 436 -10.10 2.45 -25.14
C ALA A 436 -9.83 3.60 -26.15
N HIS A 437 -10.81 4.49 -26.33
CA HIS A 437 -10.65 5.71 -27.13
C HIS A 437 -9.54 6.62 -26.59
N GLY A 438 -9.47 6.79 -25.27
CA GLY A 438 -8.40 7.52 -24.59
C GLY A 438 -7.02 6.94 -24.88
N LEU A 439 -6.84 5.62 -24.76
CA LEU A 439 -5.58 4.94 -25.12
C LEU A 439 -5.19 5.16 -26.59
N ALA A 440 -6.16 5.26 -27.50
CA ALA A 440 -5.90 5.51 -28.92
C ALA A 440 -5.43 6.95 -29.21
N HIS A 441 -6.02 7.95 -28.54
CA HIS A 441 -5.77 9.38 -28.83
C HIS A 441 -4.74 10.03 -27.90
N LEU A 442 -4.37 9.39 -26.78
CA LEU A 442 -3.39 9.89 -25.83
C LEU A 442 -2.06 10.37 -26.46
N PRO A 443 -1.47 9.72 -27.49
CA PRO A 443 -0.25 10.20 -28.13
C PRO A 443 -0.38 11.53 -28.88
N ASP A 444 -1.60 11.92 -29.25
CA ASP A 444 -1.90 13.11 -30.08
C ASP A 444 -2.38 14.32 -29.25
N VAL A 445 -2.60 14.16 -27.94
CA VAL A 445 -3.08 15.25 -27.06
C VAL A 445 -1.98 16.29 -26.83
N GLY A 446 -2.20 17.49 -27.35
CA GLY A 446 -1.37 18.68 -27.09
C GLY A 446 -2.17 19.78 -26.39
N LEU A 447 -1.96 19.96 -25.09
CA LEU A 447 -2.52 21.08 -24.33
C LEU A 447 -1.64 22.33 -24.42
N SER A 448 -2.24 23.48 -24.69
CA SER A 448 -1.55 24.78 -24.78
C SER A 448 -1.02 25.28 -23.43
N ARG A 449 -1.65 24.86 -22.33
CA ARG A 449 -1.24 25.10 -20.95
C ARG A 449 -1.51 23.86 -20.13
N LEU A 450 -0.52 23.39 -19.37
CA LEU A 450 -0.69 22.27 -18.46
C LEU A 450 -1.14 22.77 -17.06
N PRO A 451 -2.22 22.22 -16.49
CA PRO A 451 -2.59 22.45 -15.10
C PRO A 451 -1.67 21.68 -14.14
N ARG A 452 -1.82 21.88 -12.82
CA ARG A 452 -1.01 21.19 -11.80
C ARG A 452 -1.08 19.67 -11.92
N MET A 453 -2.27 19.15 -12.23
CA MET A 453 -2.54 17.73 -12.51
C MET A 453 -2.44 17.46 -14.02
N ALA A 454 -1.25 17.64 -14.59
CA ALA A 454 -1.01 17.60 -16.03
C ALA A 454 -1.45 16.26 -16.66
N ASP A 455 -1.00 15.13 -16.12
CA ASP A 455 -1.27 13.80 -16.68
C ASP A 455 -2.77 13.44 -16.61
N PHE A 456 -3.46 13.89 -15.55
CA PHE A 456 -4.92 13.77 -15.46
C PHE A 456 -5.61 14.58 -16.56
N ALA A 457 -5.21 15.83 -16.77
CA ALA A 457 -5.80 16.68 -17.79
C ALA A 457 -5.55 16.17 -19.21
N ILE A 458 -4.34 15.67 -19.48
CA ILE A 458 -3.99 15.03 -20.76
C ILE A 458 -4.85 13.78 -20.97
N TRP A 459 -4.98 12.91 -19.96
CA TRP A 459 -5.81 11.70 -20.04
C TRP A 459 -7.30 12.01 -20.24
N ALA A 460 -7.88 12.91 -19.45
CA ALA A 460 -9.28 13.29 -19.59
C ALA A 460 -9.56 13.91 -20.96
N THR A 461 -8.64 14.73 -21.49
CA THR A 461 -8.72 15.26 -22.86
C THR A 461 -8.62 14.16 -23.92
N ALA A 462 -7.77 13.14 -23.73
CA ALA A 462 -7.69 11.99 -24.64
C ALA A 462 -9.02 11.22 -24.71
N CYS A 463 -9.69 11.05 -23.56
CA CYS A 463 -10.98 10.39 -23.47
C CYS A 463 -12.16 11.27 -23.91
N GLU A 464 -12.03 12.61 -23.89
CA GLU A 464 -13.20 13.52 -23.95
C GLU A 464 -14.05 13.29 -25.20
N THR A 465 -13.41 13.08 -26.35
CA THR A 465 -14.07 12.97 -27.66
C THR A 465 -14.83 11.65 -27.88
N ALA A 466 -14.75 10.70 -26.94
CA ALA A 466 -15.65 9.55 -26.88
C ALA A 466 -17.04 9.91 -26.31
N LEU A 467 -17.13 10.99 -25.52
CA LEU A 467 -18.30 11.33 -24.72
C LEU A 467 -18.88 12.71 -25.06
N TRP A 468 -18.03 13.68 -25.39
CA TRP A 468 -18.37 15.10 -25.54
C TRP A 468 -17.56 15.75 -26.68
N PRO A 469 -17.94 16.96 -27.15
CA PRO A 469 -17.11 17.75 -28.05
C PRO A 469 -15.73 18.08 -27.49
N ALA A 470 -14.76 18.30 -28.38
CA ALA A 470 -13.39 18.66 -27.97
C ALA A 470 -13.35 20.01 -27.21
N GLY A 471 -12.56 20.05 -26.14
CA GLY A 471 -12.42 21.19 -25.24
C GLY A 471 -13.45 21.26 -24.10
N THR A 472 -14.49 20.41 -24.11
CA THR A 472 -15.52 20.40 -23.05
C THR A 472 -14.93 20.11 -21.67
N PHE A 473 -14.00 19.15 -21.55
CA PHE A 473 -13.38 18.84 -20.26
C PHE A 473 -12.52 20.00 -19.73
N MET A 474 -11.60 20.52 -20.55
CA MET A 474 -10.68 21.57 -20.11
C MET A 474 -11.41 22.87 -19.73
N ALA A 475 -12.51 23.22 -20.42
CA ALA A 475 -13.32 24.38 -20.08
C ALA A 475 -13.99 24.26 -18.70
N ALA A 476 -14.54 23.09 -18.37
CA ALA A 476 -15.09 22.78 -17.05
C ALA A 476 -13.99 22.76 -15.97
N TYR A 477 -12.84 22.14 -16.27
CA TYR A 477 -11.75 21.99 -15.30
C TYR A 477 -11.06 23.31 -14.95
N ASP A 478 -10.84 24.20 -15.93
CA ASP A 478 -10.30 25.54 -15.65
C ASP A 478 -11.28 26.40 -14.84
N ARG A 479 -12.60 26.28 -15.06
CA ARG A 479 -13.62 26.95 -14.22
C ARG A 479 -13.63 26.40 -12.79
N ASN A 480 -13.59 25.07 -12.63
CA ASN A 480 -13.54 24.43 -11.31
C ASN A 480 -12.31 24.86 -10.51
N ARG A 481 -11.12 24.88 -11.14
CA ARG A 481 -9.88 25.34 -10.51
C ARG A 481 -9.88 26.83 -10.19
N ALA A 482 -10.51 27.67 -11.01
CA ALA A 482 -10.67 29.08 -10.73
C ALA A 482 -11.58 29.32 -9.50
N ALA A 483 -12.71 28.61 -9.41
CA ALA A 483 -13.61 28.68 -8.25
C ALA A 483 -12.91 28.20 -6.96
N ALA A 484 -12.25 27.04 -6.98
CA ALA A 484 -11.50 26.52 -5.84
C ALA A 484 -10.37 27.46 -5.38
N THR A 485 -9.71 28.15 -6.33
CA THR A 485 -8.70 29.18 -6.04
C THR A 485 -9.32 30.36 -5.28
N GLU A 486 -10.49 30.82 -5.73
CA GLU A 486 -11.21 31.95 -5.11
C GLU A 486 -11.59 31.65 -3.66
N THR A 487 -12.28 30.54 -3.39
CA THR A 487 -12.66 30.12 -2.03
C THR A 487 -11.44 29.96 -1.12
N THR A 488 -10.33 29.43 -1.64
CA THR A 488 -9.10 29.24 -0.86
C THR A 488 -8.44 30.59 -0.49
N ILE A 489 -8.61 31.64 -1.30
CA ILE A 489 -8.12 33.00 -0.98
C ILE A 489 -9.00 33.63 0.10
N GLU A 490 -10.32 33.52 -0.02
CA GLU A 490 -11.26 34.05 0.98
C GLU A 490 -11.04 33.41 2.36
N GLY A 491 -10.70 32.12 2.42
CA GLY A 491 -10.33 31.41 3.64
C GLY A 491 -8.95 31.77 4.23
N ASP A 492 -8.04 32.40 3.46
CA ASP A 492 -6.73 32.84 3.95
C ASP A 492 -6.69 34.35 4.15
N ALA A 493 -6.95 34.80 5.38
CA ALA A 493 -6.92 36.21 5.77
C ALA A 493 -5.73 37.04 5.23
N VAL A 494 -4.53 36.45 5.11
CA VAL A 494 -3.36 37.15 4.56
C VAL A 494 -3.42 37.22 3.03
N ALA A 495 -3.91 36.17 2.35
CA ALA A 495 -4.08 36.17 0.90
C ALA A 495 -5.23 37.12 0.49
N ALA A 496 -6.36 37.10 1.20
CA ALA A 496 -7.47 38.03 1.02
C ALA A 496 -7.02 39.49 1.19
N ALA A 497 -6.32 39.82 2.28
CA ALA A 497 -5.81 41.18 2.49
C ALA A 497 -4.78 41.60 1.42
N VAL A 498 -3.93 40.68 0.95
CA VAL A 498 -2.99 40.94 -0.16
C VAL A 498 -3.72 41.20 -1.48
N ARG A 499 -4.80 40.45 -1.76
CA ARG A 499 -5.66 40.69 -2.92
C ARG A 499 -6.26 42.09 -2.87
N SER A 500 -6.94 42.44 -1.78
CA SER A 500 -7.51 43.79 -1.60
C SER A 500 -6.46 44.90 -1.71
N LEU A 501 -5.25 44.71 -1.14
CA LEU A 501 -4.14 45.67 -1.29
C LEU A 501 -3.74 45.89 -2.76
N VAL A 502 -3.64 44.82 -3.55
CA VAL A 502 -3.28 44.89 -4.98
C VAL A 502 -4.44 45.43 -5.82
N ASP A 503 -5.68 45.18 -5.42
CA ASP A 503 -6.87 45.66 -6.12
C ASP A 503 -7.11 47.16 -5.87
N GLU A 504 -6.83 47.65 -4.65
CA GLU A 504 -6.90 49.07 -4.29
C GLU A 504 -5.71 49.90 -4.81
N ARG A 505 -4.49 49.35 -4.75
CA ARG A 505 -3.24 50.11 -4.94
C ARG A 505 -2.40 49.67 -6.13
N GLY A 506 -2.80 48.62 -6.84
CA GLY A 506 -2.03 48.05 -7.93
C GLY A 506 -0.73 47.39 -7.44
N ASN A 507 0.39 47.77 -8.05
CA ASN A 507 1.69 47.19 -7.73
C ASN A 507 2.24 47.73 -6.41
N TRP A 508 2.59 46.83 -5.49
CA TRP A 508 3.17 47.18 -4.18
C TRP A 508 4.61 46.66 -4.06
N LYS A 509 5.50 47.44 -3.43
CA LYS A 509 6.88 47.05 -3.14
C LYS A 509 7.37 47.65 -1.82
N GLY A 510 7.96 46.83 -0.96
CA GLY A 510 8.43 47.25 0.37
C GLY A 510 9.02 46.12 1.22
N THR A 511 9.36 46.40 2.47
CA THR A 511 9.84 45.41 3.44
C THR A 511 8.70 44.59 4.04
N ALA A 512 9.02 43.48 4.70
CA ALA A 512 8.02 42.66 5.38
C ALA A 512 7.37 43.34 6.61
N ALA A 513 7.95 44.46 7.10
CA ALA A 513 7.35 45.30 8.14
C ALA A 513 6.33 46.26 7.53
N GLU A 514 6.73 47.00 6.50
CA GLU A 514 5.83 47.85 5.71
C GLU A 514 4.63 47.07 5.15
N LEU A 515 4.82 45.80 4.73
CA LEU A 515 3.71 44.96 4.29
C LEU A 515 2.74 44.60 5.43
N LEU A 516 3.26 44.29 6.62
CA LEU A 516 2.44 43.97 7.78
C LEU A 516 1.60 45.18 8.22
N GLU A 517 2.20 46.37 8.21
CA GLU A 517 1.53 47.64 8.47
C GLU A 517 0.50 47.99 7.39
N ALA A 518 0.81 47.77 6.11
CA ALA A 518 -0.11 48.04 5.00
C ALA A 518 -1.33 47.11 4.97
N LEU A 519 -1.17 45.85 5.40
CA LEU A 519 -2.24 44.85 5.40
C LEU A 519 -3.13 44.90 6.67
N ALA A 520 -2.62 45.38 7.80
CA ALA A 520 -3.39 45.48 9.04
C ALA A 520 -4.73 46.24 8.93
N PRO A 521 -4.80 47.46 8.33
CA PRO A 521 -6.08 48.17 8.18
C PRO A 521 -7.04 47.48 7.19
N ILE A 522 -6.51 46.77 6.20
CA ILE A 522 -7.30 46.06 5.18
C ILE A 522 -7.93 44.79 5.76
N ALA A 523 -7.19 44.06 6.60
CA ALA A 523 -7.71 42.87 7.28
C ALA A 523 -8.69 43.21 8.42
N GLY A 524 -8.55 44.39 9.02
CA GLY A 524 -9.37 44.86 10.14
C GLY A 524 -8.96 44.28 11.50
N GLU A 525 -9.25 45.04 12.56
CA GLU A 525 -8.74 44.78 13.92
C GLU A 525 -9.04 43.36 14.44
N ARG A 526 -10.25 42.84 14.18
CA ARG A 526 -10.68 41.49 14.60
C ARG A 526 -9.83 40.38 13.98
N VAL A 527 -9.38 40.55 12.74
CA VAL A 527 -8.54 39.58 12.03
C VAL A 527 -7.09 39.72 12.48
N VAL A 528 -6.60 40.95 12.64
CA VAL A 528 -5.24 41.24 13.14
C VAL A 528 -5.03 40.72 14.57
N ALA A 529 -6.07 40.75 15.41
CA ALA A 529 -6.06 40.19 16.76
C ALA A 529 -6.13 38.65 16.81
N ALA A 530 -6.41 37.97 15.69
CA ALA A 530 -6.51 36.51 15.66
C ALA A 530 -5.12 35.85 15.73
N LYS A 531 -5.01 34.74 16.47
CA LYS A 531 -3.76 33.97 16.63
C LYS A 531 -3.18 33.44 15.30
N THR A 532 -3.98 33.38 14.25
CA THR A 532 -3.57 32.99 12.88
C THR A 532 -2.90 34.12 12.10
N TRP A 533 -3.06 35.38 12.51
CA TRP A 533 -2.43 36.54 11.87
C TRP A 533 -0.92 36.62 12.22
N PRO A 534 -0.04 36.91 11.25
CA PRO A 534 1.41 36.95 11.51
C PRO A 534 1.82 38.22 12.26
N ALA A 535 1.95 38.13 13.59
CA ALA A 535 2.33 39.23 14.47
C ALA A 535 3.79 39.77 14.33
N THR A 536 4.60 39.29 13.38
CA THR A 536 5.96 39.81 13.14
C THR A 536 6.29 39.88 11.65
N PRO A 537 7.19 40.79 11.21
CA PRO A 537 7.65 40.85 9.82
C PRO A 537 8.23 39.53 9.30
N ARG A 538 8.93 38.77 10.15
CA ARG A 538 9.47 37.45 9.80
C ARG A 538 8.36 36.41 9.61
N ALA A 539 7.34 36.42 10.46
CA ALA A 539 6.15 35.57 10.31
C ALA A 539 5.35 35.95 9.05
N MET A 540 5.19 37.24 8.76
CA MET A 540 4.48 37.74 7.58
C MET A 540 5.19 37.27 6.29
N ALA A 541 6.51 37.48 6.18
CA ALA A 541 7.27 36.96 5.04
C ALA A 541 7.26 35.42 4.95
N GLY A 542 7.10 34.70 6.07
CA GLY A 542 6.92 33.25 6.09
C GLY A 542 5.53 32.81 5.60
N ARG A 543 4.47 33.51 6.02
CA ARG A 543 3.08 33.26 5.60
C ARG A 543 2.89 33.61 4.14
N LEU A 544 3.38 34.76 3.69
CA LEU A 544 3.33 35.18 2.29
C LEU A 544 4.02 34.19 1.36
N ARG A 545 5.18 33.62 1.74
CA ARG A 545 5.83 32.55 0.94
C ARG A 545 4.95 31.30 0.78
N ARG A 546 4.15 30.96 1.80
CA ARG A 546 3.19 29.85 1.72
C ARG A 546 1.95 30.20 0.90
N ALA A 547 1.53 31.46 0.89
CA ALA A 547 0.41 31.96 0.08
C ALA A 547 0.81 32.27 -1.38
N ALA A 548 2.10 32.47 -1.69
CA ALA A 548 2.58 32.86 -3.01
C ALA A 548 2.17 31.93 -4.18
N PRO A 549 2.04 30.60 -4.04
CA PRO A 549 1.46 29.76 -5.09
C PRO A 549 -0.01 30.07 -5.35
N LEU A 550 -0.81 30.20 -4.28
CA LEU A 550 -2.24 30.53 -4.34
C LEU A 550 -2.48 31.91 -4.95
N LEU A 551 -1.76 32.93 -4.48
CA LEU A 551 -1.80 34.29 -5.02
C LEU A 551 -1.45 34.33 -6.51
N ARG A 552 -0.47 33.54 -6.97
CA ARG A 552 -0.16 33.44 -8.41
C ARG A 552 -1.27 32.78 -9.22
N SER A 553 -1.96 31.78 -8.68
CA SER A 553 -3.18 31.24 -9.30
C SER A 553 -4.30 32.28 -9.38
N ALA A 554 -4.37 33.21 -8.43
CA ALA A 554 -5.25 34.38 -8.44
C ALA A 554 -4.86 35.48 -9.46
N GLY A 555 -3.69 35.38 -10.09
CA GLY A 555 -3.13 36.42 -10.95
C GLY A 555 -2.33 37.49 -10.21
N ILE A 556 -1.81 37.21 -9.01
CA ILE A 556 -0.93 38.11 -8.24
C ILE A 556 0.46 37.45 -8.10
N ASP A 557 1.48 38.02 -8.74
CA ASP A 557 2.86 37.59 -8.53
C ASP A 557 3.44 38.11 -7.22
N VAL A 558 4.32 37.31 -6.61
CA VAL A 558 4.91 37.55 -5.29
C VAL A 558 6.42 37.37 -5.36
N GLY A 559 7.12 38.47 -5.63
CA GLY A 559 8.58 38.51 -5.71
C GLY A 559 9.25 38.69 -4.35
N PHE A 560 10.44 38.10 -4.19
CA PHE A 560 11.31 38.29 -3.03
C PHE A 560 12.72 38.65 -3.49
N GLU A 561 13.03 39.94 -3.52
CA GLU A 561 14.33 40.47 -3.92
C GLU A 561 15.24 40.70 -2.70
N ARG A 562 16.55 40.71 -2.94
CA ARG A 562 17.53 41.30 -2.02
C ARG A 562 17.96 42.62 -2.61
N ALA A 563 17.78 43.71 -1.88
CA ALA A 563 18.27 45.02 -2.32
C ALA A 563 19.81 45.00 -2.43
N ALA A 564 20.35 45.62 -3.48
CA ALA A 564 21.78 45.66 -3.76
C ALA A 564 22.57 46.66 -2.89
N ASN A 565 21.91 47.26 -1.90
CA ASN A 565 22.48 48.26 -1.00
C ASN A 565 23.10 47.63 0.26
N LEU A 566 23.88 48.43 0.98
CA LEU A 566 24.70 48.00 2.14
C LEU A 566 23.90 47.30 3.26
N SER A 567 22.60 47.56 3.39
CA SER A 567 21.73 46.95 4.40
C SER A 567 21.24 45.53 4.05
N ARG A 568 21.41 45.06 2.79
CA ARG A 568 20.93 43.75 2.30
C ARG A 568 19.46 43.45 2.61
N ALA A 569 18.63 44.50 2.71
CA ALA A 569 17.22 44.36 3.07
C ALA A 569 16.48 43.45 2.07
N ARG A 570 15.58 42.60 2.58
CA ARG A 570 14.73 41.74 1.76
C ARG A 570 13.46 42.49 1.41
N THR A 571 13.30 42.81 0.14
CA THR A 571 12.14 43.51 -0.40
C THR A 571 11.16 42.50 -0.98
N ILE A 572 9.87 42.73 -0.75
CA ILE A 572 8.76 41.99 -1.31
C ILE A 572 8.15 42.84 -2.42
N SER A 573 7.79 42.23 -3.55
CA SER A 573 6.97 42.85 -4.59
C SER A 573 5.68 42.06 -4.77
N LEU A 574 4.57 42.78 -4.94
CA LEU A 574 3.25 42.25 -5.25
C LEU A 574 2.78 42.94 -6.53
N GLN A 575 2.48 42.17 -7.57
CA GLN A 575 2.11 42.73 -8.87
C GLN A 575 0.99 41.90 -9.50
N ARG A 576 0.05 42.56 -10.18
CA ARG A 576 -0.95 41.84 -10.96
C ARG A 576 -0.29 41.28 -12.22
N LEU A 577 -0.39 39.96 -12.41
CA LEU A 577 -0.03 39.31 -13.66
C LEU A 577 -1.01 39.78 -14.73
N GLU A 578 -0.54 40.50 -15.75
CA GLU A 578 -1.36 40.78 -16.90
C GLU A 578 -1.82 39.45 -17.52
N LYS A 579 -3.13 39.27 -17.68
CA LYS A 579 -3.66 38.21 -18.53
C LYS A 579 -3.09 38.46 -19.92
N ALA A 580 -2.25 37.55 -20.41
CA ALA A 580 -1.72 37.60 -21.76
C ALA A 580 -2.89 37.69 -22.76
N GLY A 581 -3.17 38.89 -23.24
CA GLY A 581 -4.22 39.13 -24.22
C GLY A 581 -3.90 38.36 -25.49
N ALA A 582 -4.92 37.79 -26.12
CA ALA A 582 -4.79 37.12 -27.40
C ALA A 582 -4.37 38.13 -28.47
N LEU A 583 -3.06 38.27 -28.70
CA LEU A 583 -2.53 38.96 -29.86
C LEU A 583 -2.88 38.14 -31.11
N PRO A 584 -3.41 38.75 -32.19
CA PRO A 584 -3.70 38.04 -33.42
C PRO A 584 -2.40 37.48 -34.00
N SER A 585 -2.36 36.17 -34.18
CA SER A 585 -1.18 35.44 -34.65
C SER A 585 -0.84 35.85 -36.08
N LYS A 586 0.30 36.54 -36.25
CA LYS A 586 0.97 36.61 -37.55
C LYS A 586 1.38 35.19 -37.97
N PRO A 587 1.24 34.83 -39.26
CA PRO A 587 1.53 33.47 -39.71
C PRO A 587 3.04 33.20 -39.59
N SER A 588 3.39 32.26 -38.71
CA SER A 588 4.76 31.78 -38.52
C SER A 588 4.83 30.29 -38.86
N ASN A 589 5.91 29.90 -39.52
CA ASN A 589 6.08 28.58 -40.10
C ASN A 589 5.99 27.44 -39.08
N ARG A 590 5.43 26.33 -39.58
CA ARG A 590 5.47 24.94 -39.08
C ARG A 590 6.61 24.69 -38.06
N PRO A 591 6.32 24.37 -36.78
CA PRO A 591 7.37 23.98 -35.84
C PRO A 591 7.96 22.63 -36.25
N ALA A 592 9.28 22.50 -36.18
CA ALA A 592 9.95 21.22 -36.38
C ALA A 592 9.61 20.26 -35.24
N ARG A 593 9.51 18.95 -35.56
CA ARG A 593 9.30 17.87 -34.57
C ARG A 593 10.29 18.00 -33.41
N LEU A 594 9.79 18.30 -32.21
CA LEU A 594 10.51 18.03 -30.97
C LEU A 594 10.70 16.51 -30.85
N LYS A 595 11.96 16.07 -30.75
CA LYS A 595 12.28 14.66 -30.53
C LYS A 595 12.12 14.33 -29.05
N ASN A 596 11.33 13.29 -28.78
CA ASN A 596 11.36 12.42 -27.61
C ASN A 596 11.43 13.08 -26.22
N ILE A 597 10.26 13.22 -25.59
CA ILE A 597 10.17 13.14 -24.13
C ILE A 597 10.30 11.66 -23.75
N ARG A 598 11.48 11.22 -23.32
CA ARG A 598 11.69 9.87 -22.73
C ARG A 598 12.55 9.83 -21.46
N ASP A 599 13.34 10.87 -21.19
CA ASP A 599 14.46 10.76 -20.23
C ASP A 599 14.21 11.46 -18.87
N ILE A 600 12.98 11.42 -18.35
CA ILE A 600 12.66 11.89 -16.98
C ILE A 600 12.18 10.74 -16.07
N ASN A 601 11.70 9.61 -16.62
CA ASN A 601 11.26 8.44 -15.85
C ASN A 601 12.05 7.19 -16.25
N SER A 602 13.30 7.09 -15.79
CA SER A 602 14.12 5.88 -15.91
C SER A 602 14.96 5.64 -14.67
N ILE A 603 14.40 4.95 -13.68
CA ILE A 603 15.16 4.23 -12.65
C ILE A 603 15.60 2.90 -13.29
N PRO A 604 16.90 2.60 -13.42
CA PRO A 604 17.34 1.32 -13.98
C PRO A 604 17.15 0.21 -12.96
N ALA A 605 16.43 -0.85 -13.32
CA ALA A 605 16.49 -2.11 -12.61
C ALA A 605 17.90 -2.71 -12.72
N GLY A 606 18.38 -3.34 -11.64
CA GLY A 606 19.75 -3.81 -11.53
C GLY A 606 20.12 -4.88 -12.57
N ARG A 607 21.38 -4.84 -13.02
CA ARG A 607 22.04 -5.98 -13.67
C ARG A 607 23.31 -6.31 -12.91
N SER A 608 23.46 -7.60 -12.60
CA SER A 608 24.72 -8.20 -12.17
C SER A 608 25.82 -7.97 -13.19
N MET A 609 27.05 -7.75 -12.74
CA MET A 609 28.27 -8.02 -13.51
C MET A 609 29.35 -8.58 -12.58
N ASP A 610 29.76 -9.81 -12.85
CA ASP A 610 31.10 -10.30 -12.51
C ASP A 610 32.16 -9.49 -13.29
N GLY A 611 33.36 -9.36 -12.72
CA GLY A 611 34.35 -8.38 -13.17
C GLY A 611 35.32 -8.86 -14.26
N VAL A 612 36.19 -7.94 -14.69
CA VAL A 612 37.66 -8.09 -14.77
C VAL A 612 38.30 -6.70 -15.04
N ALA A 613 39.55 -6.52 -14.62
CA ALA A 613 40.24 -5.23 -14.46
C ALA A 613 40.85 -4.60 -15.74
N ALA A 614 41.12 -3.28 -15.72
CA ALA A 614 42.49 -2.74 -15.54
C ALA A 614 42.65 -1.22 -15.88
N ASN A 615 43.38 -0.51 -15.00
CA ASN A 615 44.20 0.72 -15.21
C ASN A 615 43.70 1.92 -16.06
N ALA A 616 43.48 3.08 -15.40
CA ALA A 616 44.45 4.20 -15.36
C ALA A 616 43.91 5.45 -14.61
N THR A 617 44.71 6.01 -13.69
CA THR A 617 44.55 7.37 -13.09
C THR A 617 45.29 8.42 -13.95
N PRO A 618 45.20 9.77 -13.75
CA PRO A 618 44.83 10.54 -12.54
C PRO A 618 43.78 11.68 -12.83
N THR A 619 43.51 12.77 -12.07
CA THR A 619 44.05 13.43 -10.84
C THR A 619 43.00 14.43 -10.28
N VAL A 620 43.05 14.81 -8.98
CA VAL A 620 42.75 16.19 -8.41
C VAL A 620 41.33 16.79 -8.59
N GLN A 621 40.64 17.44 -7.62
CA GLN A 621 40.86 17.80 -6.20
C GLN A 621 39.50 18.12 -5.53
N SER A 622 39.37 17.92 -4.21
CA SER A 622 38.31 18.53 -3.36
C SER A 622 38.91 18.89 -1.99
N PRO A 623 38.57 20.06 -1.39
CA PRO A 623 39.11 20.48 -0.10
C PRO A 623 38.32 19.94 1.11
N ALA A 624 39.03 19.72 2.22
CA ALA A 624 38.50 19.24 3.50
C ALA A 624 38.03 20.40 4.43
N PRO A 625 37.19 20.13 5.45
CA PRO A 625 36.78 21.13 6.45
C PRO A 625 37.79 21.24 7.60
N THR A 626 38.08 22.48 8.01
CA THR A 626 39.02 22.78 9.12
C THR A 626 38.33 22.74 10.48
N VAL A 627 38.91 22.02 11.44
CA VAL A 627 38.58 22.12 12.87
C VAL A 627 39.61 23.00 13.57
N GLN A 628 39.17 23.95 14.39
CA GLN A 628 40.05 24.65 15.35
C GLN A 628 39.44 24.67 16.75
N ARG A 629 40.32 24.47 17.75
CA ARG A 629 40.06 24.59 19.19
C ARG A 629 40.74 25.87 19.69
N ASP A 630 40.13 26.53 20.67
CA ASP A 630 40.75 27.02 21.93
C ASP A 630 39.61 27.55 22.83
N ARG A 631 39.50 27.19 24.13
CA ARG A 631 40.32 27.45 25.34
C ARG A 631 40.00 28.81 26.01
N ARG A 632 40.19 28.85 27.35
CA ARG A 632 39.39 29.61 28.34
C ARG A 632 40.10 30.87 28.91
N LEU A 633 39.37 31.55 29.83
CA LEU A 633 39.76 32.49 30.91
C LEU A 633 39.56 33.99 30.55
N ASP A 634 39.10 34.90 31.43
CA ASP A 634 38.68 34.80 32.85
C ASP A 634 37.81 36.00 33.32
N GLY A 635 37.11 35.87 34.46
CA GLY A 635 36.54 36.97 35.31
C GLY A 635 35.24 37.69 34.82
N SER A 636 34.31 38.18 35.65
CA SER A 636 34.22 38.25 37.14
C SER A 636 32.74 38.34 37.61
N SER A 637 32.48 37.94 38.86
CA SER A 637 31.18 37.87 39.60
C SER A 637 30.67 39.25 40.11
N PRO A 638 29.59 39.41 40.93
CA PRO A 638 28.56 38.46 41.44
C PRO A 638 27.10 39.01 41.28
N ASP A 639 26.00 38.61 41.95
CA ASP A 639 25.69 37.60 42.99
C ASP A 639 24.18 37.19 42.99
N ASP A 640 23.82 36.23 43.86
CA ASP A 640 22.77 36.24 44.91
C ASP A 640 21.97 34.91 45.07
N GLN A 641 22.36 34.16 46.12
CA GLN A 641 21.61 33.24 47.00
C GLN A 641 20.50 32.33 46.42
N ALA A 642 20.68 31.00 46.37
CA ALA A 642 20.52 30.04 47.49
C ALA A 642 19.11 30.05 48.14
N THR A 643 18.39 28.92 48.21
CA THR A 643 18.51 27.96 49.33
C THR A 643 17.93 26.58 48.98
N VAL A 644 18.49 25.52 49.58
CA VAL A 644 18.08 24.10 49.44
C VAL A 644 17.07 23.73 50.53
N HIS A 645 16.05 22.90 50.26
CA HIS A 645 15.64 21.84 51.21
C HIS A 645 14.76 20.74 50.58
N SER A 646 15.04 19.50 50.98
CA SER A 646 14.21 18.32 50.77
C SER A 646 13.06 18.24 51.79
N THR A 647 11.99 17.48 51.49
CA THR A 647 11.61 16.22 52.20
C THR A 647 10.18 15.76 51.83
N VAL A 648 9.99 14.44 51.89
CA VAL A 648 8.76 13.66 51.66
C VAL A 648 7.63 13.99 52.66
N HIS A 649 6.36 13.97 52.22
CA HIS A 649 5.27 13.33 52.97
C HIS A 649 4.03 13.01 52.10
N GLN A 650 3.40 11.87 52.40
CA GLN A 650 2.07 11.45 51.89
C GLN A 650 0.95 12.08 52.74
N THR A 651 -0.24 12.29 52.15
CA THR A 651 -1.54 11.81 52.71
C THR A 651 -2.67 11.86 51.69
N ASN A 652 -3.69 11.00 51.89
CA ASN A 652 -4.93 10.90 51.11
C ASN A 652 -5.86 12.11 51.35
N HIS A 653 -6.80 12.35 50.43
CA HIS A 653 -8.23 12.37 50.82
C HIS A 653 -9.19 12.10 49.64
N THR A 654 -10.38 11.64 50.00
CA THR A 654 -11.43 11.07 49.15
C THR A 654 -12.52 12.06 48.74
N ASN A 655 -13.11 11.81 47.57
CA ASN A 655 -14.53 11.92 47.13
C ASN A 655 -15.54 12.70 48.01
N PRO A 656 -16.57 13.33 47.41
CA PRO A 656 -17.82 12.55 47.28
C PRO A 656 -18.64 12.75 46.00
N LEU A 657 -19.52 11.74 45.80
CA LEU A 657 -20.61 11.66 44.84
C LEU A 657 -21.72 12.69 45.11
N ASN A 658 -22.59 12.90 44.11
CA ASN A 658 -24.00 13.17 44.40
C ASN A 658 -24.90 12.51 43.35
N GLY A 659 -25.92 11.80 43.82
CA GLY A 659 -26.98 11.22 43.01
C GLY A 659 -28.21 10.97 43.89
N ASN A 660 -29.40 11.10 43.30
CA ASN A 660 -30.73 10.68 43.80
C ASN A 660 -31.75 11.09 42.71
N GLY A 661 -32.87 10.39 42.46
CA GLY A 661 -33.35 9.13 43.03
C GLY A 661 -34.89 9.09 43.11
N PHE A 662 -35.48 7.90 42.91
CA PHE A 662 -36.91 7.54 43.14
C PHE A 662 -37.99 8.18 42.22
N GLY A 663 -39.15 7.54 41.96
CA GLY A 663 -39.61 6.19 42.36
C GLY A 663 -41.00 5.80 41.82
N ALA A 664 -41.33 4.50 41.99
CA ALA A 664 -42.49 3.71 41.52
C ALA A 664 -43.94 4.30 41.56
N GLY A 665 -44.85 3.73 40.74
CA GLY A 665 -46.31 3.90 40.87
C GLY A 665 -47.19 3.14 39.86
N LEU A 666 -47.95 2.13 40.33
CA LEU A 666 -48.85 1.20 39.60
C LEU A 666 -49.98 1.81 38.74
N GLY A 667 -50.38 1.08 37.68
CA GLY A 667 -51.67 1.21 36.98
C GLY A 667 -51.99 -0.05 36.13
N ARG A 668 -53.24 -0.54 36.15
CA ARG A 668 -53.71 -1.78 35.48
C ARG A 668 -54.99 -1.49 34.66
N LEU A 669 -55.46 -2.51 33.93
CA LEU A 669 -56.69 -2.59 33.09
C LEU A 669 -56.54 -1.94 31.69
N ASP A 670 -57.08 -2.46 30.58
CA ASP A 670 -57.62 -3.79 30.23
C ASP A 670 -57.77 -3.88 28.68
N GLY A 671 -57.97 -5.07 28.10
CA GLY A 671 -58.77 -5.18 26.85
C GLY A 671 -58.11 -5.58 25.50
N LEU A 672 -57.83 -6.89 25.35
CA LEU A 672 -58.23 -7.78 24.22
C LEU A 672 -57.78 -7.58 22.74
N ASP A 673 -57.87 -8.71 22.03
CA ASP A 673 -57.69 -9.01 20.59
C ASP A 673 -56.29 -8.78 19.95
N GLY A 674 -55.76 -9.70 19.13
CA GLY A 674 -56.26 -11.03 18.76
C GLY A 674 -55.48 -11.66 17.59
N SER A 675 -55.46 -13.01 17.53
CA SER A 675 -55.05 -13.85 16.38
C SER A 675 -53.68 -13.63 15.71
N ALA A 676 -52.76 -14.56 15.98
CA ALA A 676 -51.77 -14.97 14.99
C ALA A 676 -52.36 -16.06 14.06
N PRO A 677 -51.94 -16.16 12.79
CA PRO A 677 -52.05 -17.40 12.03
C PRO A 677 -50.68 -17.99 11.67
N THR A 678 -50.64 -19.32 11.74
CA THR A 678 -49.56 -20.19 11.25
C THR A 678 -49.34 -20.05 9.74
N LEU A 679 -48.08 -20.16 9.29
CA LEU A 679 -47.76 -20.37 7.87
C LEU A 679 -47.28 -21.81 7.64
N SER A 680 -48.01 -22.48 6.73
CA SER A 680 -47.77 -23.85 6.29
C SER A 680 -46.59 -23.94 5.33
N SER A 681 -45.98 -25.12 5.26
CA SER A 681 -44.91 -25.48 4.34
C SER A 681 -45.33 -25.49 2.87
N ALA A 682 -44.46 -25.03 1.98
CA ALA A 682 -44.38 -25.47 0.59
C ALA A 682 -42.89 -25.72 0.22
N ARG A 683 -42.62 -26.78 -0.54
CA ARG A 683 -41.26 -27.25 -0.91
C ARG A 683 -40.85 -26.78 -2.31
N ALA A 684 -39.56 -26.45 -2.46
CA ALA A 684 -38.74 -26.62 -3.67
C ALA A 684 -37.27 -26.57 -3.18
N GLU A 685 -36.60 -27.71 -2.98
CA GLU A 685 -35.82 -28.48 -3.97
C GLU A 685 -34.58 -27.74 -4.52
N GLY A 686 -33.39 -28.36 -4.34
CA GLY A 686 -32.16 -27.98 -5.07
C GLY A 686 -31.02 -27.30 -4.30
N ALA A 687 -30.49 -27.89 -3.22
CA ALA A 687 -29.21 -27.46 -2.64
C ALA A 687 -28.36 -28.66 -2.15
N PRO A 688 -27.12 -28.86 -2.63
CA PRO A 688 -26.28 -29.99 -2.23
C PRO A 688 -25.69 -29.79 -0.82
N ALA A 689 -25.70 -30.85 -0.03
CA ALA A 689 -25.34 -30.82 1.39
C ALA A 689 -23.82 -30.99 1.62
N TRP A 690 -23.20 -29.99 2.24
CA TRP A 690 -22.00 -30.19 3.06
C TRP A 690 -22.04 -29.24 4.27
N ARG A 691 -22.51 -29.74 5.42
CA ARG A 691 -22.31 -29.11 6.75
C ARG A 691 -22.74 -30.08 7.86
N ALA A 692 -21.90 -31.07 8.11
CA ALA A 692 -21.97 -31.87 9.33
C ALA A 692 -20.54 -32.29 9.71
N LYS A 693 -20.14 -31.97 10.95
CA LYS A 693 -18.87 -32.30 11.61
C LYS A 693 -17.59 -31.63 11.04
N LEU A 694 -17.38 -30.38 11.46
CA LEU A 694 -16.16 -29.92 12.13
C LEU A 694 -16.53 -28.76 13.07
#